data_AF-A0A947MV49-F1
#
_entry.id   AF-A0A947MV49-F1
#
_cell.length_a   1.000
_cell.length_b   1.000
_cell.length_c   1.000
_cell.angle_alpha   90.00
_cell.angle_beta   90.00
_cell.angle_gamma   90.00
#
_symmetry.space_group_name_H-M   'P 1'
#
loop_
_entity.id
_entity.type
_entity.pdbx_description
1 polymer ?
#
loop_
_entity_poly.entity_id
_entity_poly.type
_entity_poly.pdbx_seq_one_letter_code
_entity_poly.pdbx_strand_id
1 'polypeptide(L)'
;MQRQRFRCSLRADVRGPAHGLGLHGPLSFARTSVGARLQWLPMAIVVVLATACGDSATGESPDAKTDDSSGTTDVNTNPGEKPCRIDKECVYDAPCVIGVCDTETKLCREDVKPGSCYVDGQCFLTADASPDHACKHCDPTTSPTTFTFRPGQEGYESETQKLEDGTIARVCIDPCERYCKTVAENCTDLNQQWATGDVPDAVTDENGRIECDAYCRANWLAPTAGPEVGAQTGSKARGTDAIGCRQHYAESAAESATDQVLLCPRAGGTGGNLCGSWCENYCHLTAMNCPSLFATFDLCLEQCAPVSTTGNPGDIVGDSIQCRTYYAGLAGVENAGANCKEAAVGSTTQCQNSTDVAGDSCFNPKRIDRLPFFDQATTKGARSDYRSPCAAGDSAQEAAQGDGTPDHVWELTAEANVTYTITVSPSFPAHVAVLQNTCGALECAMASVIATKNTPGTLSYTAAKAGTVFILVDGQAPTAGVPASTVSGLYAIEVTRGPTCADYCKKVTTVCSGEAQRQFGLTPSEDPESAFKECLAFCAGDADLASGSTSDSFGNTIGCRLYHALQAEALLPSLDNCATSETDQATKLETLIGYCRAAGRTGGGVCGTPCENFCHLTQTRCTGDNVAFESVSQCTKTCNNFTDGGALDTSGNSKWCRLNRLAFAAVTPAGVPPGDPPPNTAEVQAACAAAKEKSTICAGDCVLDCGGRECGIGSCGKSCGSCLDGMRCTLDGKCVPECERYCREATCSCGVGGGEDRFASREACVEFCKTTTGAIPSTTGVAEQMQCVLWQAGNAKNADAELSTYGCALGGPQGWPACTTWCSSYCAVAAENCSTLYADNDACMNECENFPLDESAVNLDFPTKSADTLQCRLGYLKSAKVTPAFSCPAGGTTGTASDGSKVCTGL
;
A
#
# COMPACT_ATOMS: atom_id res chain seq x y z
N MET A 1 22.04 57.66 -13.82
CA MET A 1 22.67 57.23 -12.55
C MET A 1 22.66 55.70 -12.48
N GLN A 2 23.29 55.10 -11.46
CA GLN A 2 23.96 53.79 -11.59
C GLN A 2 23.09 52.59 -11.99
N ARG A 3 23.64 51.75 -12.86
CA ARG A 3 23.31 50.33 -13.00
C ARG A 3 24.47 49.52 -12.42
N GLN A 4 24.20 48.51 -11.61
CA GLN A 4 25.14 47.41 -11.42
C GLN A 4 24.64 46.17 -12.17
N ARG A 5 25.58 45.42 -12.73
CA ARG A 5 25.39 44.11 -13.37
C ARG A 5 26.36 43.15 -12.71
N PHE A 6 25.89 41.99 -12.29
CA PHE A 6 26.77 40.83 -12.10
C PHE A 6 26.68 39.90 -13.31
N ARG A 7 27.83 39.38 -13.72
CA ARG A 7 28.00 38.26 -14.66
C ARG A 7 28.75 37.17 -13.91
N CYS A 8 28.30 35.93 -14.02
CA CYS A 8 29.16 34.74 -13.98
C CYS A 8 28.75 33.84 -15.16
N SER A 9 29.67 32.98 -15.61
CA SER A 9 29.58 32.28 -16.91
C SER A 9 30.40 30.99 -16.89
N LEU A 10 30.03 30.04 -17.77
CA LEU A 10 30.74 28.80 -18.11
C LEU A 10 30.69 27.72 -17.00
N ARG A 11 30.75 26.41 -17.31
CA ARG A 11 31.10 25.71 -18.56
C ARG A 11 30.43 24.33 -18.62
N ALA A 12 30.18 23.80 -19.82
CA ALA A 12 29.92 22.37 -20.04
C ALA A 12 30.77 21.91 -21.24
N ASP A 13 31.48 20.80 -21.08
CA ASP A 13 32.37 20.20 -22.09
C ASP A 13 31.75 18.89 -22.59
N VAL A 14 31.63 18.71 -23.91
CA VAL A 14 31.30 17.41 -24.53
C VAL A 14 32.14 17.26 -25.80
N ARG A 15 32.89 16.16 -25.89
CA ARG A 15 33.59 15.73 -27.12
C ARG A 15 32.85 14.53 -27.74
N GLY A 16 32.69 14.53 -29.06
CA GLY A 16 32.24 13.36 -29.83
C GLY A 16 33.34 12.30 -30.00
N PRO A 17 33.07 11.23 -30.77
CA PRO A 17 33.29 11.34 -32.23
C PRO A 17 32.14 10.79 -33.09
N ALA A 18 32.34 10.78 -34.43
CA ALA A 18 31.26 10.76 -35.43
C ALA A 18 31.25 9.54 -36.37
N HIS A 19 30.03 9.19 -36.84
CA HIS A 19 29.63 8.59 -38.13
C HIS A 19 28.11 8.82 -38.31
N GLY A 20 27.47 8.83 -39.49
CA GLY A 20 28.00 8.88 -40.86
C GLY A 20 26.96 8.40 -41.91
N LEU A 21 26.51 9.29 -42.82
CA LEU A 21 25.49 9.06 -43.90
C LEU A 21 24.04 8.88 -43.35
N GLY A 22 22.94 9.31 -43.99
CA GLY A 22 22.74 10.20 -45.15
C GLY A 22 21.45 9.89 -45.93
N LEU A 23 20.57 10.89 -46.17
CA LEU A 23 19.59 11.08 -47.29
C LEU A 23 18.27 11.79 -46.88
N HIS A 24 17.64 12.43 -47.87
CA HIS A 24 16.48 13.37 -47.89
C HIS A 24 15.16 12.86 -47.23
N GLY A 25 14.15 13.68 -46.89
CA GLY A 25 13.85 15.09 -47.24
C GLY A 25 12.77 15.75 -46.34
N PRO A 26 12.15 16.90 -46.74
CA PRO A 26 11.60 17.88 -45.77
C PRO A 26 10.06 17.97 -45.68
N LEU A 27 9.55 18.32 -44.50
CA LEU A 27 8.25 19.01 -44.33
C LEU A 27 8.35 20.13 -43.26
N SER A 28 7.55 21.18 -43.43
CA SER A 28 7.81 22.50 -42.82
C SER A 28 6.89 22.87 -41.64
N PHE A 29 7.33 23.88 -40.90
CA PHE A 29 6.67 24.52 -39.76
C PHE A 29 5.22 24.97 -40.01
N ALA A 30 4.38 24.80 -38.98
CA ALA A 30 3.40 25.82 -38.56
C ALA A 30 3.12 25.71 -37.04
N ARG A 31 3.65 26.66 -36.24
CA ARG A 31 3.18 26.91 -34.87
C ARG A 31 2.53 28.29 -34.83
N THR A 32 1.21 28.35 -34.67
CA THR A 32 0.47 29.60 -34.41
C THR A 32 0.14 29.70 -32.92
N SER A 33 0.87 30.54 -32.20
CA SER A 33 0.57 30.92 -30.83
C SER A 33 -0.40 32.11 -30.80
N VAL A 34 -1.64 31.90 -30.35
CA VAL A 34 -2.58 33.00 -30.06
C VAL A 34 -2.45 33.37 -28.58
N GLY A 35 -2.11 34.63 -28.31
CA GLY A 35 -2.01 35.15 -26.94
C GLY A 35 -3.35 35.70 -26.44
N ALA A 36 -3.83 35.18 -25.31
CA ALA A 36 -4.99 35.74 -24.62
C ALA A 36 -4.55 36.87 -23.65
N ARG A 37 -5.19 38.05 -23.76
CA ARG A 37 -5.05 39.14 -22.80
C ARG A 37 -6.07 38.97 -21.69
N LEU A 38 -5.66 39.02 -20.43
CA LEU A 38 -6.59 39.28 -19.33
C LEU A 38 -7.03 40.75 -19.37
N GLN A 39 -8.34 40.99 -19.31
CA GLN A 39 -8.92 42.27 -18.90
C GLN A 39 -9.85 42.02 -17.71
N TRP A 40 -9.79 42.95 -16.74
CA TRP A 40 -10.56 42.91 -15.50
C TRP A 40 -11.94 43.53 -15.73
N LEU A 41 -12.97 42.93 -15.13
CA LEU A 41 -14.30 43.53 -14.95
C LEU A 41 -14.67 43.51 -13.47
N PRO A 42 -15.19 44.62 -12.89
CA PRO A 42 -15.65 44.65 -11.52
C PRO A 42 -17.09 44.12 -11.40
N MET A 43 -17.37 43.38 -10.33
CA MET A 43 -18.73 42.97 -9.95
C MET A 43 -19.51 44.17 -9.41
N ALA A 44 -20.80 44.28 -9.78
CA ALA A 44 -21.75 45.16 -9.13
C ALA A 44 -22.76 44.32 -8.33
N ILE A 45 -22.76 44.49 -7.00
CA ILE A 45 -23.70 43.82 -6.10
C ILE A 45 -24.96 44.69 -5.98
N VAL A 46 -26.12 44.15 -6.35
CA VAL A 46 -27.43 44.79 -6.12
C VAL A 46 -27.99 44.26 -4.81
N VAL A 47 -28.07 45.13 -3.79
CA VAL A 47 -28.77 44.83 -2.53
C VAL A 47 -30.21 45.31 -2.67
N VAL A 48 -31.17 44.39 -2.60
CA VAL A 48 -32.60 44.72 -2.51
C VAL A 48 -33.00 44.75 -1.03
N LEU A 49 -33.34 45.94 -0.52
CA LEU A 49 -33.91 46.12 0.80
C LEU A 49 -35.44 46.04 0.73
N ALA A 50 -36.03 45.05 1.39
CA ALA A 50 -37.47 44.99 1.61
C ALA A 50 -37.82 45.76 2.89
N THR A 51 -38.59 46.84 2.78
CA THR A 51 -39.18 47.56 3.91
C THR A 51 -40.62 47.11 4.13
N ALA A 52 -40.89 46.56 5.31
CA ALA A 52 -42.25 46.28 5.76
C ALA A 52 -42.86 47.53 6.42
N CYS A 53 -44.09 47.88 6.01
CA CYS A 53 -45.00 48.71 6.78
C CYS A 53 -46.36 48.01 6.79
N GLY A 54 -46.79 47.55 7.97
CA GLY A 54 -48.21 47.34 8.23
C GLY A 54 -48.78 48.59 8.87
N ASP A 55 -50.07 48.82 8.71
CA ASP A 55 -50.84 49.60 9.68
C ASP A 55 -52.30 49.13 9.67
N SER A 56 -52.87 49.01 10.86
CA SER A 56 -54.23 48.55 11.10
C SER A 56 -55.16 49.75 11.24
N ALA A 57 -56.29 49.76 10.54
CA ALA A 57 -57.34 50.77 10.73
C ALA A 57 -58.72 50.11 10.85
N THR A 58 -59.25 50.07 12.07
CA THR A 58 -60.65 49.71 12.35
C THR A 58 -61.55 50.92 12.10
N GLY A 59 -62.68 50.71 11.41
CA GLY A 59 -63.69 51.75 11.18
C GLY A 59 -65.09 51.15 11.10
N GLU A 60 -65.92 51.44 12.09
CA GLU A 60 -67.34 51.04 12.15
C GLU A 60 -68.22 51.90 11.24
N SER A 61 -69.37 51.37 10.80
CA SER A 61 -70.46 52.15 10.22
C SER A 61 -71.83 51.50 10.56
N PRO A 62 -72.87 52.26 10.93
CA PRO A 62 -74.11 51.72 11.50
C PRO A 62 -75.23 51.44 10.49
N ASP A 63 -76.29 50.76 10.98
CA ASP A 63 -77.52 50.39 10.26
C ASP A 63 -78.30 51.54 9.60
N ALA A 64 -79.00 51.26 8.48
CA ALA A 64 -80.49 51.13 8.49
C ALA A 64 -81.18 51.06 7.10
N LYS A 65 -82.13 50.10 6.99
CA LYS A 65 -83.46 50.16 6.32
C LYS A 65 -83.64 50.26 4.78
N THR A 66 -84.18 49.15 4.24
CA THR A 66 -85.45 49.01 3.47
C THR A 66 -86.05 50.22 2.73
N ASP A 67 -86.40 50.02 1.44
CA ASP A 67 -87.78 50.20 0.97
C ASP A 67 -88.08 49.44 -0.35
N ASP A 68 -89.37 49.40 -0.71
CA ASP A 68 -90.03 48.47 -1.65
C ASP A 68 -90.24 49.03 -3.08
N SER A 69 -90.73 48.16 -3.99
CA SER A 69 -91.73 48.44 -5.08
C SER A 69 -91.40 48.15 -6.58
N SER A 70 -92.07 47.10 -7.09
CA SER A 70 -92.82 46.98 -8.36
C SER A 70 -92.21 47.27 -9.76
N GLY A 71 -91.87 46.19 -10.49
CA GLY A 71 -92.60 45.69 -11.70
C GLY A 71 -92.51 46.39 -13.08
N THR A 72 -92.27 45.61 -14.16
CA THR A 72 -93.03 45.63 -15.44
C THR A 72 -92.65 44.52 -16.45
N THR A 73 -93.69 43.87 -17.00
CA THR A 73 -93.86 43.21 -18.33
C THR A 73 -92.75 42.41 -19.04
N ASP A 74 -93.12 41.16 -19.38
CA ASP A 74 -92.42 40.26 -20.32
C ASP A 74 -92.28 40.82 -21.76
N VAL A 75 -91.15 40.50 -22.39
CA VAL A 75 -90.96 40.51 -23.86
C VAL A 75 -90.34 39.19 -24.26
N ASN A 76 -90.94 38.50 -25.24
CA ASN A 76 -90.38 37.27 -25.82
C ASN A 76 -89.03 37.57 -26.53
N THR A 77 -87.92 37.09 -25.95
CA THR A 77 -86.62 36.94 -26.61
C THR A 77 -86.21 35.46 -26.61
N ASN A 78 -85.21 35.10 -27.43
CA ASN A 78 -84.70 33.72 -27.47
C ASN A 78 -84.23 33.27 -26.08
N PRO A 79 -84.34 31.97 -25.71
CA PRO A 79 -84.08 31.47 -24.36
C PRO A 79 -82.62 31.54 -23.86
N GLY A 80 -81.75 32.34 -24.49
CA GLY A 80 -80.41 32.72 -24.01
C GLY A 80 -80.13 34.23 -24.04
N GLU A 81 -81.02 35.07 -24.57
CA GLU A 81 -80.78 36.50 -24.76
C GLU A 81 -81.49 37.33 -23.69
N LYS A 82 -80.77 37.63 -22.61
CA LYS A 82 -81.20 38.60 -21.58
C LYS A 82 -80.96 40.04 -22.09
N PRO A 83 -82.00 40.87 -22.27
CA PRO A 83 -81.81 42.29 -22.59
C PRO A 83 -81.23 43.03 -21.38
N CYS A 84 -80.41 44.07 -21.62
CA CYS A 84 -79.88 44.89 -20.52
C CYS A 84 -81.02 45.54 -19.71
N ARG A 85 -80.89 45.58 -18.37
CA ARG A 85 -81.74 46.46 -17.56
C ARG A 85 -81.44 47.93 -17.88
N ILE A 86 -82.42 48.78 -17.61
CA ILE A 86 -82.38 50.23 -17.90
C ILE A 86 -81.14 50.91 -17.26
N ASP A 87 -80.66 50.38 -16.14
CA ASP A 87 -79.49 50.88 -15.39
C ASP A 87 -78.14 50.35 -15.91
N LYS A 88 -78.11 49.70 -17.09
CA LYS A 88 -76.93 49.08 -17.76
C LYS A 88 -76.34 47.85 -17.07
N GLU A 89 -76.85 47.43 -15.93
CA GLU A 89 -76.41 46.19 -15.27
C GLU A 89 -77.06 44.95 -15.88
N CYS A 90 -76.24 43.91 -16.08
CA CYS A 90 -76.63 42.61 -16.58
C CYS A 90 -76.49 41.57 -15.46
N VAL A 91 -77.61 40.98 -15.03
CA VAL A 91 -77.65 40.06 -13.89
C VAL A 91 -77.35 38.63 -14.33
N TYR A 92 -76.17 38.17 -13.94
CA TYR A 92 -75.72 36.78 -14.06
C TYR A 92 -75.47 36.20 -12.67
N ASP A 93 -75.90 34.95 -12.47
CA ASP A 93 -75.84 34.28 -11.17
C ASP A 93 -74.45 33.64 -10.90
N ALA A 94 -73.56 33.63 -11.89
CA ALA A 94 -72.20 33.11 -11.80
C ALA A 94 -71.22 34.17 -11.24
N PRO A 95 -70.59 33.94 -10.07
CA PRO A 95 -69.81 34.98 -9.37
C PRO A 95 -68.53 35.41 -10.08
N CYS A 96 -68.03 34.64 -11.06
CA CYS A 96 -66.86 34.96 -11.88
C CYS A 96 -67.19 35.61 -13.23
N VAL A 97 -68.46 35.81 -13.58
CA VAL A 97 -68.86 36.47 -14.83
C VAL A 97 -69.26 37.91 -14.52
N ILE A 98 -68.80 38.87 -15.33
CA ILE A 98 -69.37 40.22 -15.39
C ILE A 98 -70.27 40.25 -16.61
N GLY A 99 -71.53 40.65 -16.38
CA GLY A 99 -72.41 41.01 -17.48
C GLY A 99 -72.05 42.38 -18.02
N VAL A 100 -71.47 42.44 -19.21
CA VAL A 100 -71.20 43.69 -19.92
C VAL A 100 -72.37 43.95 -20.86
N CYS A 101 -73.15 45.00 -20.59
CA CYS A 101 -74.17 45.45 -21.53
C CYS A 101 -73.49 46.02 -22.78
N ASP A 102 -73.62 45.34 -23.91
CA ASP A 102 -73.18 45.86 -25.19
C ASP A 102 -74.03 47.09 -25.55
N THR A 103 -73.36 48.24 -25.64
CA THR A 103 -74.03 49.52 -25.91
C THR A 103 -74.62 49.63 -27.30
N GLU A 104 -74.16 48.81 -28.26
CA GLU A 104 -74.59 48.81 -29.65
C GLU A 104 -75.75 47.82 -29.86
N THR A 105 -75.62 46.58 -29.39
CA THR A 105 -76.67 45.54 -29.57
C THR A 105 -77.76 45.55 -28.49
N LYS A 106 -77.54 46.19 -27.33
CA LYS A 106 -78.40 46.14 -26.13
C LYS A 106 -78.59 44.75 -25.52
N LEU A 107 -77.73 43.80 -25.90
CA LEU A 107 -77.67 42.47 -25.34
C LEU A 107 -76.61 42.42 -24.22
N CYS A 108 -76.87 41.59 -23.22
CA CYS A 108 -75.86 41.27 -22.22
C CYS A 108 -74.84 40.29 -22.80
N ARG A 109 -73.56 40.66 -22.77
CA ARG A 109 -72.43 39.77 -23.05
C ARG A 109 -71.86 39.26 -21.73
N GLU A 110 -71.54 37.97 -21.69
CA GLU A 110 -70.78 37.36 -20.60
C GLU A 110 -69.28 37.61 -20.85
N ASP A 111 -68.64 38.38 -19.98
CA ASP A 111 -67.18 38.50 -19.92
C ASP A 111 -66.69 37.91 -18.60
N VAL A 112 -65.67 37.04 -18.65
CA VAL A 112 -65.12 36.43 -17.44
C VAL A 112 -64.28 37.46 -16.67
N LYS A 113 -64.43 37.51 -15.34
CA LYS A 113 -63.67 38.40 -14.45
C LYS A 113 -62.16 38.19 -14.64
N PRO A 114 -61.36 39.25 -14.76
CA PRO A 114 -59.91 39.13 -14.74
C PRO A 114 -59.44 38.37 -13.50
N GLY A 115 -58.62 37.34 -13.70
CA GLY A 115 -58.19 36.44 -12.63
C GLY A 115 -59.12 35.24 -12.35
N SER A 116 -60.10 34.97 -13.22
CA SER A 116 -60.98 33.80 -13.13
C SER A 116 -61.18 33.12 -14.48
N CYS A 117 -61.54 31.83 -14.46
CA CYS A 117 -62.00 31.06 -15.62
C CYS A 117 -63.45 30.63 -15.42
N TYR A 118 -64.17 30.49 -16.55
CA TYR A 118 -65.51 29.94 -16.58
C TYR A 118 -65.51 28.67 -17.44
N VAL A 119 -65.40 27.51 -16.78
CA VAL A 119 -65.24 26.21 -17.43
C VAL A 119 -66.43 25.33 -17.10
N ASP A 120 -67.08 24.76 -18.11
CA ASP A 120 -68.24 23.86 -17.99
C ASP A 120 -69.37 24.35 -17.05
N GLY A 121 -69.61 25.66 -17.08
CA GLY A 121 -70.65 26.32 -16.28
C GLY A 121 -70.25 26.68 -14.85
N GLN A 122 -69.01 26.35 -14.44
CA GLN A 122 -68.47 26.63 -13.11
C GLN A 122 -67.38 27.70 -13.12
N CYS A 123 -67.25 28.37 -11.98
CA CYS A 123 -66.31 29.46 -11.76
C CYS A 123 -65.08 28.98 -11.00
N PHE A 124 -63.90 29.24 -11.58
CA PHE A 124 -62.61 28.90 -11.00
C PHE A 124 -61.75 30.15 -10.89
N LEU A 125 -61.02 30.31 -9.79
CA LEU A 125 -59.99 31.35 -9.62
C LEU A 125 -58.71 30.94 -10.33
N THR A 126 -57.85 31.91 -10.63
CA THR A 126 -56.53 31.64 -11.20
C THR A 126 -55.75 30.67 -10.30
N ALA A 127 -55.16 29.65 -10.92
CA ALA A 127 -54.47 28.52 -10.31
C ALA A 127 -55.33 27.44 -9.61
N ASP A 128 -56.67 27.56 -9.59
CA ASP A 128 -57.54 26.45 -9.19
C ASP A 128 -57.31 25.25 -10.10
N ALA A 129 -57.16 24.06 -9.50
CA ALA A 129 -56.94 22.82 -10.23
C ALA A 129 -58.22 22.33 -10.93
N SER A 130 -58.05 21.67 -12.07
CA SER A 130 -59.18 21.03 -12.76
C SER A 130 -59.72 19.86 -11.94
N PRO A 131 -61.04 19.78 -11.68
CA PRO A 131 -61.66 18.65 -10.98
C PRO A 131 -61.33 17.29 -11.62
N ASP A 132 -61.21 17.28 -12.96
CA ASP A 132 -60.97 16.07 -13.73
C ASP A 132 -59.48 15.79 -14.02
N HIS A 133 -58.57 16.75 -13.80
CA HIS A 133 -57.16 16.56 -14.17
C HIS A 133 -56.20 17.43 -13.35
N ALA A 134 -55.53 16.83 -12.35
CA ALA A 134 -54.69 17.55 -11.39
C ALA A 134 -53.56 18.42 -12.01
N CYS A 135 -53.02 18.04 -13.17
CA CYS A 135 -51.99 18.82 -13.89
C CYS A 135 -52.52 20.05 -14.64
N LYS A 136 -53.85 20.20 -14.74
CA LYS A 136 -54.48 21.33 -15.40
C LYS A 136 -55.01 22.30 -14.36
N HIS A 137 -54.92 23.59 -14.66
CA HIS A 137 -55.33 24.67 -13.79
C HIS A 137 -56.07 25.76 -14.58
N CYS A 138 -56.80 26.61 -13.87
CA CYS A 138 -57.33 27.84 -14.46
C CYS A 138 -56.17 28.83 -14.66
N ASP A 139 -55.81 29.07 -15.91
CA ASP A 139 -55.00 30.21 -16.32
C ASP A 139 -55.79 31.05 -17.34
N PRO A 140 -56.42 32.16 -16.90
CA PRO A 140 -57.22 33.00 -17.78
C PRO A 140 -56.39 33.81 -18.78
N THR A 141 -55.06 33.82 -18.67
CA THR A 141 -54.17 34.45 -19.65
C THR A 141 -53.96 33.56 -20.88
N THR A 142 -53.99 32.23 -20.70
CA THR A 142 -53.92 31.25 -21.80
C THR A 142 -55.32 30.85 -22.30
N SER A 143 -56.29 30.63 -21.41
CA SER A 143 -57.69 30.41 -21.79
C SER A 143 -58.67 30.69 -20.64
N PRO A 144 -59.62 31.63 -20.80
CA PRO A 144 -60.64 31.90 -19.78
C PRO A 144 -61.76 30.85 -19.74
N THR A 145 -61.81 29.90 -20.68
CA THR A 145 -62.93 28.94 -20.81
C THR A 145 -62.51 27.46 -20.81
N THR A 146 -61.22 27.16 -20.66
CA THR A 146 -60.73 25.77 -20.58
C THR A 146 -59.54 25.69 -19.61
N PHE A 147 -59.49 24.65 -18.78
CA PHE A 147 -58.28 24.38 -18.00
C PHE A 147 -57.07 24.10 -18.90
N THR A 148 -55.93 24.70 -18.58
CA THR A 148 -54.66 24.54 -19.30
C THR A 148 -53.66 23.80 -18.42
N PHE A 149 -52.75 23.05 -19.04
CA PHE A 149 -51.61 22.49 -18.30
C PHE A 149 -50.79 23.63 -17.68
N ARG A 150 -50.20 23.39 -16.51
CA ARG A 150 -49.17 24.29 -15.99
C ARG A 150 -47.97 24.25 -16.95
N PRO A 151 -47.26 25.37 -17.20
CA PRO A 151 -46.08 25.36 -18.06
C PRO A 151 -45.05 24.32 -17.60
N GLY A 152 -44.68 23.39 -18.48
CA GLY A 152 -43.77 22.27 -18.16
C GLY A 152 -44.46 21.01 -17.61
N GLN A 153 -45.80 20.97 -17.55
CA GLN A 153 -46.58 19.77 -17.18
C GLN A 153 -47.34 19.14 -18.36
N GLU A 154 -46.98 19.49 -19.59
CA GLU A 154 -47.55 18.91 -20.81
C GLU A 154 -47.21 17.40 -20.90
N GLY A 155 -48.23 16.55 -20.79
CA GLY A 155 -48.08 15.08 -20.83
C GLY A 155 -47.97 14.38 -19.47
N TYR A 156 -48.09 15.12 -18.36
CA TYR A 156 -48.18 14.52 -17.02
C TYR A 156 -49.56 13.89 -16.82
N GLU A 157 -49.62 12.71 -16.19
CA GLU A 157 -50.87 12.00 -15.88
C GLU A 157 -51.42 12.42 -14.51
N SER A 158 -52.75 12.35 -14.34
CA SER A 158 -53.38 12.52 -13.03
C SER A 158 -53.70 11.16 -12.39
N GLU A 159 -53.00 10.81 -11.31
CA GLU A 159 -53.29 9.60 -10.52
C GLU A 159 -54.12 9.97 -9.28
N THR A 160 -54.94 9.02 -8.82
CA THR A 160 -55.67 9.13 -7.56
C THR A 160 -54.84 8.55 -6.42
N GLN A 161 -54.27 9.40 -5.57
CA GLN A 161 -53.48 8.99 -4.41
C GLN A 161 -54.22 9.25 -3.09
N LYS A 162 -53.91 8.42 -2.09
CA LYS A 162 -54.38 8.59 -0.72
C LYS A 162 -53.32 9.34 0.08
N LEU A 163 -53.66 10.52 0.58
CA LEU A 163 -52.78 11.36 1.39
C LEU A 163 -52.64 10.80 2.82
N GLU A 164 -51.66 11.29 3.57
CA GLU A 164 -51.35 10.82 4.94
C GLU A 164 -52.51 11.01 5.93
N ASP A 165 -53.36 12.01 5.73
CA ASP A 165 -54.59 12.25 6.51
C ASP A 165 -55.73 11.28 6.15
N GLY A 166 -55.51 10.42 5.16
CA GLY A 166 -56.45 9.44 4.65
C GLY A 166 -57.41 9.96 3.59
N THR A 167 -57.35 11.24 3.21
CA THR A 167 -58.12 11.80 2.10
C THR A 167 -57.61 11.27 0.75
N ILE A 168 -58.47 11.32 -0.26
CA ILE A 168 -58.14 10.88 -1.62
C ILE A 168 -58.08 12.13 -2.50
N ALA A 169 -56.91 12.40 -3.09
CA ALA A 169 -56.66 13.52 -3.97
C ALA A 169 -56.17 13.03 -5.33
N ARG A 170 -56.53 13.74 -6.40
CA ARG A 170 -55.81 13.58 -7.68
C ARG A 170 -54.53 14.39 -7.61
N VAL A 171 -53.39 13.74 -7.80
CA VAL A 171 -52.08 14.40 -7.89
C VAL A 171 -51.60 14.39 -9.34
N CYS A 172 -50.83 15.40 -9.71
CA CYS A 172 -50.16 15.45 -11.00
C CYS A 172 -48.83 14.71 -10.87
N ILE A 173 -48.63 13.63 -11.62
CA ILE A 173 -47.42 12.81 -11.52
C ILE A 173 -46.54 13.03 -12.73
N ASP A 174 -45.27 13.29 -12.45
CA ASP A 174 -44.22 13.32 -13.44
C ASP A 174 -44.02 11.92 -14.02
N PRO A 175 -44.11 11.71 -15.34
CA PRO A 175 -43.87 10.41 -15.96
C PRO A 175 -42.50 9.83 -15.60
N CYS A 176 -41.50 10.69 -15.36
CA CYS A 176 -40.18 10.29 -14.91
C CYS A 176 -40.15 9.89 -13.45
N GLU A 177 -40.87 10.59 -12.56
CA GLU A 177 -41.02 10.15 -11.17
C GLU A 177 -41.74 8.80 -11.09
N ARG A 178 -42.81 8.62 -11.88
CA ARG A 178 -43.52 7.33 -11.97
C ARG A 178 -42.59 6.22 -12.44
N TYR A 179 -41.82 6.46 -13.50
CA TYR A 179 -40.89 5.48 -14.04
C TYR A 179 -39.80 5.10 -13.04
N CYS A 180 -39.15 6.08 -12.43
CA CYS A 180 -38.07 5.84 -11.47
C CYS A 180 -38.57 5.19 -10.18
N LYS A 181 -39.76 5.56 -9.70
CA LYS A 181 -40.44 4.85 -8.63
C LYS A 181 -40.74 3.38 -9.02
N THR A 182 -41.26 3.14 -10.22
CA THR A 182 -41.57 1.78 -10.70
C THR A 182 -40.30 0.92 -10.80
N VAL A 183 -39.18 1.48 -11.27
CA VAL A 183 -37.90 0.76 -11.30
C VAL A 183 -37.36 0.52 -9.89
N ALA A 184 -37.45 1.50 -8.98
CA ALA A 184 -37.02 1.34 -7.59
C ALA A 184 -37.77 0.23 -6.85
N GLU A 185 -39.09 0.16 -7.04
CA GLU A 185 -39.96 -0.81 -6.36
C GLU A 185 -39.84 -2.24 -6.91
N ASN A 186 -39.47 -2.41 -8.19
CA ASN A 186 -39.56 -3.70 -8.89
C ASN A 186 -38.23 -4.28 -9.39
N CYS A 187 -37.13 -3.52 -9.28
CA CYS A 187 -35.80 -3.93 -9.74
C CYS A 187 -34.73 -3.73 -8.67
N THR A 188 -34.86 -4.47 -7.57
CA THR A 188 -33.94 -4.48 -6.43
C THR A 188 -32.68 -5.34 -6.68
N ASP A 189 -31.72 -5.28 -5.74
CA ASP A 189 -30.52 -6.13 -5.70
C ASP A 189 -29.62 -6.02 -6.94
N LEU A 190 -28.99 -7.14 -7.35
CA LEU A 190 -28.07 -7.27 -8.50
C LEU A 190 -28.67 -6.84 -9.86
N ASN A 191 -29.95 -6.46 -9.89
CA ASN A 191 -30.67 -6.00 -11.07
C ASN A 191 -30.80 -4.47 -11.15
N GLN A 192 -30.33 -3.73 -10.14
CA GLN A 192 -30.30 -2.27 -10.16
C GLN A 192 -29.33 -1.76 -11.23
N GLN A 193 -29.84 -0.98 -12.19
CA GLN A 193 -29.00 -0.35 -13.25
C GLN A 193 -28.81 1.17 -13.06
N TRP A 194 -29.35 1.72 -11.98
CA TRP A 194 -29.31 3.15 -11.61
C TRP A 194 -28.65 3.30 -10.24
N ALA A 195 -27.51 2.64 -10.08
CA ALA A 195 -26.89 2.41 -8.78
C ALA A 195 -25.39 2.72 -8.81
N THR A 196 -25.01 3.72 -8.02
CA THR A 196 -23.67 3.86 -7.43
C THR A 196 -23.21 2.55 -6.78
N GLY A 197 -21.92 2.22 -6.88
CA GLY A 197 -21.39 0.90 -6.52
C GLY A 197 -21.63 0.43 -5.08
N ASP A 198 -21.68 -0.89 -4.90
CA ASP A 198 -21.68 -1.67 -3.65
C ASP A 198 -22.70 -1.34 -2.53
N VAL A 199 -23.64 -0.40 -2.74
CA VAL A 199 -24.77 -0.17 -1.81
C VAL A 199 -26.00 -0.97 -2.26
N PRO A 200 -26.54 -1.93 -1.47
CA PRO A 200 -27.68 -2.76 -1.89
C PRO A 200 -29.00 -2.03 -2.17
N ASP A 201 -29.13 -0.78 -1.73
CA ASP A 201 -30.40 -0.03 -1.66
C ASP A 201 -30.48 1.18 -2.61
N ALA A 202 -29.60 1.28 -3.61
CA ALA A 202 -29.27 2.55 -4.28
C ALA A 202 -30.42 3.26 -5.04
N VAL A 203 -31.46 2.56 -5.51
CA VAL A 203 -32.63 3.25 -6.13
C VAL A 203 -33.65 3.73 -5.09
N THR A 204 -33.51 3.35 -3.81
CA THR A 204 -34.29 3.92 -2.70
C THR A 204 -33.61 5.12 -2.05
N ASP A 205 -32.32 5.34 -2.33
CA ASP A 205 -31.63 6.57 -1.95
C ASP A 205 -31.94 7.73 -2.91
N GLU A 206 -31.61 8.94 -2.47
CA GLU A 206 -31.91 10.16 -3.22
C GLU A 206 -31.09 10.27 -4.51
N ASN A 207 -29.91 9.66 -4.59
CA ASN A 207 -29.00 9.74 -5.74
C ASN A 207 -29.48 8.85 -6.89
N GLY A 208 -29.80 7.57 -6.65
CA GLY A 208 -30.32 6.68 -7.70
C GLY A 208 -31.66 7.17 -8.28
N ARG A 209 -32.48 7.83 -7.44
CA ARG A 209 -33.67 8.56 -7.91
C ARG A 209 -33.30 9.75 -8.80
N ILE A 210 -32.31 10.58 -8.42
CA ILE A 210 -31.83 11.72 -9.22
C ILE A 210 -31.26 11.25 -10.57
N GLU A 211 -30.46 10.18 -10.60
CA GLU A 211 -29.87 9.61 -11.82
C GLU A 211 -30.95 9.12 -12.79
N CYS A 212 -31.90 8.35 -12.28
CA CYS A 212 -32.99 7.84 -13.10
C CYS A 212 -33.88 8.98 -13.62
N ASP A 213 -34.15 10.01 -12.80
CA ASP A 213 -34.94 11.18 -13.20
C ASP A 213 -34.21 12.01 -14.28
N ALA A 214 -32.89 12.24 -14.11
CA ALA A 214 -32.06 12.88 -15.11
C ALA A 214 -32.02 12.10 -16.43
N TYR A 215 -31.81 10.78 -16.37
CA TYR A 215 -31.87 9.89 -17.53
C TYR A 215 -33.24 9.97 -18.22
N CYS A 216 -34.32 9.89 -17.44
CA CYS A 216 -35.65 9.92 -17.99
C CYS A 216 -35.94 11.26 -18.67
N ARG A 217 -35.67 12.40 -18.04
CA ARG A 217 -35.96 13.73 -18.61
C ARG A 217 -35.25 13.99 -19.93
N ALA A 218 -34.00 13.53 -20.10
CA ALA A 218 -33.28 13.70 -21.35
C ALA A 218 -33.84 12.84 -22.50
N ASN A 219 -34.33 11.63 -22.19
CA ASN A 219 -34.84 10.69 -23.20
C ASN A 219 -36.36 10.80 -23.41
N TRP A 220 -37.08 11.43 -22.48
CA TRP A 220 -38.51 11.76 -22.60
C TRP A 220 -38.77 12.85 -23.64
N LEU A 221 -37.84 13.80 -23.78
CA LEU A 221 -38.02 15.01 -24.60
C LEU A 221 -37.43 14.92 -26.02
N ALA A 222 -37.08 13.73 -26.51
CA ALA A 222 -36.63 13.54 -27.90
C ALA A 222 -37.77 13.85 -28.91
N PRO A 223 -37.77 15.00 -29.63
CA PRO A 223 -39.02 15.55 -30.21
C PRO A 223 -39.56 14.85 -31.47
N THR A 224 -38.99 13.71 -31.87
CA THR A 224 -39.27 13.06 -33.16
C THR A 224 -40.47 12.12 -33.15
N ALA A 225 -41.05 11.82 -31.98
CA ALA A 225 -42.36 11.18 -31.86
C ALA A 225 -43.39 12.21 -31.39
N GLY A 226 -44.47 12.38 -32.17
CA GLY A 226 -45.53 13.36 -31.86
C GLY A 226 -46.33 13.03 -30.58
N PRO A 227 -47.16 13.97 -30.09
CA PRO A 227 -47.80 13.91 -28.77
C PRO A 227 -48.91 12.84 -28.59
N GLU A 228 -48.95 11.80 -29.43
CA GLU A 228 -49.85 10.64 -29.30
C GLU A 228 -49.19 9.44 -28.62
N VAL A 229 -48.31 9.68 -27.62
CA VAL A 229 -47.79 8.62 -26.72
C VAL A 229 -48.82 8.29 -25.63
N GLY A 230 -50.10 8.23 -26.00
CA GLY A 230 -51.16 7.66 -25.18
C GLY A 230 -51.16 6.15 -25.34
N ALA A 231 -50.69 5.43 -24.32
CA ALA A 231 -50.91 4.00 -24.10
C ALA A 231 -50.89 3.09 -25.36
N GLN A 232 -49.82 3.13 -26.17
CA GLN A 232 -49.58 2.08 -27.16
C GLN A 232 -49.11 0.79 -26.47
N THR A 233 -50.04 0.06 -25.86
CA THR A 233 -49.91 -1.32 -25.35
C THR A 233 -49.74 -2.36 -26.48
N GLY A 234 -49.30 -1.92 -27.66
CA GLY A 234 -49.10 -2.69 -28.87
C GLY A 234 -47.63 -2.86 -29.22
N SER A 235 -47.31 -3.94 -29.92
CA SER A 235 -45.95 -4.42 -30.25
C SER A 235 -45.08 -3.49 -31.12
N LYS A 236 -45.50 -2.25 -31.40
CA LYS A 236 -44.76 -1.26 -32.21
C LYS A 236 -43.77 -0.39 -31.43
N ALA A 237 -43.87 -0.32 -30.10
CA ALA A 237 -42.89 0.38 -29.26
C ALA A 237 -41.64 -0.47 -28.90
N ARG A 238 -41.56 -1.71 -29.42
CA ARG A 238 -40.39 -2.60 -29.21
C ARG A 238 -39.30 -2.22 -30.21
N GLY A 239 -38.13 -1.82 -29.71
CA GLY A 239 -36.94 -1.53 -30.53
C GLY A 239 -36.44 -0.08 -30.51
N THR A 240 -37.20 0.88 -29.97
CA THR A 240 -36.75 2.27 -29.77
C THR A 240 -36.30 2.49 -28.33
N ASP A 241 -35.26 3.30 -28.10
CA ASP A 241 -34.95 3.78 -26.74
C ASP A 241 -36.03 4.79 -26.30
N ALA A 242 -37.06 4.29 -25.63
CA ALA A 242 -38.22 5.08 -25.21
C ALA A 242 -38.63 4.69 -23.79
N ILE A 243 -38.90 5.70 -22.95
CA ILE A 243 -39.32 5.49 -21.55
C ILE A 243 -40.58 4.63 -21.46
N GLY A 244 -41.52 4.71 -22.41
CA GLY A 244 -42.69 3.82 -22.45
C GLY A 244 -42.35 2.32 -22.61
N CYS A 245 -41.27 1.99 -23.33
CA CYS A 245 -40.78 0.61 -23.42
C CYS A 245 -40.16 0.16 -22.09
N ARG A 246 -39.39 1.04 -21.46
CA ARG A 246 -38.70 0.80 -20.18
C ARG A 246 -39.68 0.65 -19.02
N GLN A 247 -40.70 1.51 -18.97
CA GLN A 247 -41.81 1.44 -18.02
C GLN A 247 -42.54 0.10 -18.13
N HIS A 248 -42.85 -0.37 -19.34
CA HIS A 248 -43.51 -1.66 -19.53
C HIS A 248 -42.69 -2.82 -18.94
N TYR A 249 -41.36 -2.80 -19.07
CA TYR A 249 -40.52 -3.83 -18.44
C TYR A 249 -40.34 -3.65 -16.93
N ALA A 250 -40.39 -2.42 -16.40
CA ALA A 250 -40.40 -2.16 -14.97
C ALA A 250 -41.70 -2.67 -14.32
N GLU A 251 -42.86 -2.39 -14.95
CA GLU A 251 -44.17 -2.92 -14.54
C GLU A 251 -44.22 -4.45 -14.68
N SER A 252 -43.67 -5.02 -15.76
CA SER A 252 -43.60 -6.48 -15.93
C SER A 252 -42.72 -7.18 -14.87
N ALA A 253 -41.68 -6.51 -14.38
CA ALA A 253 -40.81 -7.03 -13.31
C ALA A 253 -41.53 -7.13 -11.95
N ALA A 254 -42.60 -6.34 -11.75
CA ALA A 254 -43.50 -6.46 -10.60
C ALA A 254 -44.32 -7.76 -10.63
N GLU A 255 -44.72 -8.20 -11.82
CA GLU A 255 -45.61 -9.36 -12.02
C GLU A 255 -44.87 -10.71 -11.91
N SER A 256 -43.55 -10.74 -12.07
CA SER A 256 -42.75 -11.98 -12.02
C SER A 256 -41.39 -11.79 -11.37
N ALA A 257 -41.31 -12.08 -10.07
CA ALA A 257 -40.06 -12.05 -9.29
C ALA A 257 -38.96 -12.97 -9.88
N THR A 258 -39.33 -14.09 -10.51
CA THR A 258 -38.36 -14.99 -11.16
C THR A 258 -37.79 -14.44 -12.46
N ASP A 259 -38.49 -13.52 -13.13
CA ASP A 259 -38.05 -12.92 -14.39
C ASP A 259 -37.35 -11.56 -14.19
N GLN A 260 -37.23 -11.04 -12.96
CA GLN A 260 -36.57 -9.75 -12.68
C GLN A 260 -35.15 -9.69 -13.27
N VAL A 261 -34.37 -10.78 -13.19
CA VAL A 261 -33.03 -10.89 -13.79
C VAL A 261 -33.04 -10.67 -15.32
N LEU A 262 -34.15 -10.97 -15.98
CA LEU A 262 -34.32 -10.80 -17.42
C LEU A 262 -35.01 -9.48 -17.80
N LEU A 263 -35.90 -8.98 -16.94
CA LEU A 263 -36.76 -7.81 -17.20
C LEU A 263 -36.13 -6.49 -16.75
N CYS A 264 -35.45 -6.48 -15.60
CA CYS A 264 -34.85 -5.26 -15.05
C CYS A 264 -33.70 -4.69 -15.89
N PRO A 265 -32.86 -5.50 -16.57
CA PRO A 265 -31.93 -4.96 -17.56
C PRO A 265 -32.59 -4.25 -18.75
N ARG A 266 -33.88 -4.55 -19.02
CA ARG A 266 -34.68 -3.92 -20.09
C ARG A 266 -35.36 -2.64 -19.62
N ALA A 267 -35.70 -2.57 -18.34
CA ALA A 267 -36.21 -1.38 -17.69
C ALA A 267 -35.08 -0.34 -17.48
N GLY A 268 -33.98 -0.76 -16.86
CA GLY A 268 -32.83 0.06 -16.54
C GLY A 268 -32.04 0.56 -17.76
N GLY A 269 -31.14 1.53 -17.57
CA GLY A 269 -30.54 2.35 -18.64
C GLY A 269 -29.94 1.61 -19.82
N THR A 270 -29.47 0.38 -19.61
CA THR A 270 -28.94 -0.45 -20.70
C THR A 270 -29.99 -0.93 -21.71
N GLY A 271 -31.28 -0.90 -21.35
CA GLY A 271 -32.43 -1.22 -22.21
C GLY A 271 -32.51 -2.67 -22.68
N GLY A 272 -31.58 -3.53 -22.22
CA GLY A 272 -31.53 -4.97 -22.50
C GLY A 272 -31.51 -5.32 -23.99
N ASN A 273 -31.05 -4.40 -24.84
CA ASN A 273 -31.12 -4.48 -26.31
C ASN A 273 -32.54 -4.70 -26.87
N LEU A 274 -33.57 -4.23 -26.15
CA LEU A 274 -35.00 -4.35 -26.48
C LEU A 274 -35.73 -3.00 -26.43
N CYS A 275 -35.36 -2.14 -25.48
CA CYS A 275 -35.68 -0.72 -25.50
C CYS A 275 -34.42 0.02 -25.99
N GLY A 276 -34.31 0.17 -27.30
CA GLY A 276 -33.09 0.60 -27.98
C GLY A 276 -32.05 -0.52 -28.09
N SER A 277 -31.13 -0.36 -29.04
CA SER A 277 -29.91 -1.16 -29.14
C SER A 277 -28.88 -0.76 -28.09
N TRP A 278 -27.92 -1.65 -27.81
CA TRP A 278 -26.80 -1.33 -26.91
C TRP A 278 -26.07 -0.03 -27.28
N CYS A 279 -25.90 0.26 -28.58
CA CYS A 279 -25.22 1.48 -29.03
C CYS A 279 -26.07 2.73 -28.83
N GLU A 280 -27.37 2.69 -29.09
CA GLU A 280 -28.25 3.83 -28.80
C GLU A 280 -28.22 4.16 -27.30
N ASN A 281 -28.38 3.14 -26.45
CA ASN A 281 -28.42 3.32 -25.00
C ASN A 281 -27.08 3.83 -24.44
N TYR A 282 -25.94 3.31 -24.93
CA TYR A 282 -24.61 3.85 -24.65
C TYR A 282 -24.43 5.29 -25.12
N CYS A 283 -24.93 5.63 -26.30
CA CYS A 283 -24.81 6.99 -26.85
C CYS A 283 -25.71 8.00 -26.15
N HIS A 284 -26.86 7.60 -25.63
CA HIS A 284 -27.70 8.43 -24.77
C HIS A 284 -27.01 8.71 -23.43
N LEU A 285 -26.45 7.68 -22.78
CA LEU A 285 -25.71 7.83 -21.52
C LEU A 285 -24.41 8.66 -21.69
N THR A 286 -23.64 8.45 -22.75
CA THR A 286 -22.43 9.25 -22.99
C THR A 286 -22.73 10.68 -23.44
N ALA A 287 -23.82 10.94 -24.19
CA ALA A 287 -24.23 12.32 -24.49
C ALA A 287 -24.62 13.10 -23.22
N MET A 288 -25.19 12.43 -22.22
CA MET A 288 -25.56 13.01 -20.94
C MET A 288 -24.37 13.21 -20.00
N ASN A 289 -23.67 12.13 -19.68
CA ASN A 289 -22.67 12.08 -18.62
C ASN A 289 -21.26 12.42 -19.11
N CYS A 290 -21.02 12.27 -20.42
CA CYS A 290 -19.72 12.40 -21.06
C CYS A 290 -19.76 13.24 -22.37
N PRO A 291 -20.37 14.44 -22.38
CA PRO A 291 -20.61 15.23 -23.60
C PRO A 291 -19.33 15.68 -24.36
N SER A 292 -18.15 15.43 -23.80
CA SER A 292 -16.85 15.65 -24.44
C SER A 292 -16.31 14.46 -25.24
N LEU A 293 -16.90 13.26 -25.13
CA LEU A 293 -16.44 12.08 -25.87
C LEU A 293 -16.83 12.13 -27.35
N PHE A 294 -18.05 12.57 -27.64
CA PHE A 294 -18.61 12.59 -28.99
C PHE A 294 -19.23 13.95 -29.29
N ALA A 295 -18.88 14.54 -30.43
CA ALA A 295 -19.41 15.85 -30.84
C ALA A 295 -20.91 15.82 -31.18
N THR A 296 -21.44 14.63 -31.52
CA THR A 296 -22.83 14.40 -31.97
C THR A 296 -23.22 12.95 -31.68
N PHE A 297 -24.51 12.69 -31.48
CA PHE A 297 -25.06 11.34 -31.30
C PHE A 297 -24.74 10.40 -32.48
N ASP A 298 -24.86 10.87 -33.73
CA ASP A 298 -24.54 10.07 -34.92
C ASP A 298 -23.09 9.56 -34.95
N LEU A 299 -22.13 10.43 -34.57
CA LEU A 299 -20.71 10.07 -34.45
C LEU A 299 -20.47 9.04 -33.35
N CYS A 300 -21.26 9.08 -32.26
CA CYS A 300 -21.20 8.05 -31.24
C CYS A 300 -21.68 6.69 -31.78
N LEU A 301 -22.81 6.67 -32.51
CA LEU A 301 -23.32 5.44 -33.13
C LEU A 301 -22.33 4.84 -34.14
N GLU A 302 -21.69 5.67 -34.96
CA GLU A 302 -20.65 5.25 -35.90
C GLU A 302 -19.46 4.60 -35.19
N GLN A 303 -18.97 5.19 -34.10
CA GLN A 303 -17.84 4.67 -33.33
C GLN A 303 -18.22 3.47 -32.45
N CYS A 304 -19.48 3.36 -32.02
CA CYS A 304 -19.96 2.24 -31.22
C CYS A 304 -20.14 0.96 -32.04
N ALA A 305 -20.57 1.06 -33.30
CA ALA A 305 -20.87 -0.09 -34.16
C ALA A 305 -19.80 -1.22 -34.24
N PRO A 306 -18.47 -0.96 -34.21
CA PRO A 306 -17.45 -2.01 -34.17
C PRO A 306 -17.18 -2.61 -32.77
N VAL A 307 -17.69 -2.04 -31.67
CA VAL A 307 -17.45 -2.55 -30.30
C VAL A 307 -18.25 -3.84 -30.09
N SER A 308 -17.66 -4.83 -29.41
CA SER A 308 -18.36 -6.11 -29.19
C SER A 308 -19.63 -5.92 -28.35
N THR A 309 -20.73 -6.55 -28.77
CA THR A 309 -21.99 -6.61 -28.00
C THR A 309 -22.14 -7.89 -27.20
N THR A 310 -21.06 -8.67 -27.02
CA THR A 310 -21.10 -10.00 -26.38
C THR A 310 -20.97 -9.97 -24.86
N GLY A 311 -20.84 -8.80 -24.23
CA GLY A 311 -20.81 -8.67 -22.77
C GLY A 311 -22.17 -8.89 -22.13
N ASN A 312 -22.18 -9.11 -20.82
CA ASN A 312 -23.41 -9.11 -20.02
C ASN A 312 -23.72 -7.68 -19.55
N PRO A 313 -25.01 -7.30 -19.41
CA PRO A 313 -25.35 -6.04 -18.75
C PRO A 313 -24.75 -6.00 -17.33
N GLY A 314 -24.02 -4.93 -17.03
CA GLY A 314 -23.31 -4.78 -15.75
C GLY A 314 -21.89 -5.36 -15.70
N ASP A 315 -21.33 -5.86 -16.83
CA ASP A 315 -19.90 -6.13 -16.91
C ASP A 315 -19.11 -4.86 -16.54
N ILE A 316 -18.12 -4.99 -15.66
CA ILE A 316 -17.23 -3.89 -15.23
C ILE A 316 -15.83 -3.97 -15.85
N VAL A 317 -15.59 -5.01 -16.65
CA VAL A 317 -14.32 -5.28 -17.35
C VAL A 317 -14.61 -5.89 -18.72
N GLY A 318 -13.66 -5.73 -19.65
CA GLY A 318 -13.73 -6.31 -20.99
C GLY A 318 -14.17 -5.32 -22.08
N ASP A 319 -13.67 -5.51 -23.31
CA ASP A 319 -14.07 -4.74 -24.50
C ASP A 319 -15.44 -5.19 -25.00
N SER A 320 -16.44 -4.79 -24.24
CA SER A 320 -17.84 -4.91 -24.57
C SER A 320 -18.50 -3.54 -24.46
N ILE A 321 -19.52 -3.32 -25.27
CA ILE A 321 -20.34 -2.10 -25.16
C ILE A 321 -21.05 -2.06 -23.81
N GLN A 322 -21.34 -3.21 -23.20
CA GLN A 322 -21.92 -3.31 -21.88
C GLN A 322 -20.99 -2.74 -20.80
N CYS A 323 -19.69 -3.05 -20.84
CA CYS A 323 -18.69 -2.43 -19.96
C CYS A 323 -18.62 -0.91 -20.16
N ARG A 324 -18.56 -0.47 -21.42
CA ARG A 324 -18.54 0.97 -21.73
C ARG A 324 -19.83 1.69 -21.30
N THR A 325 -20.97 0.99 -21.34
CA THR A 325 -22.27 1.48 -20.86
C THR A 325 -22.30 1.60 -19.33
N TYR A 326 -21.70 0.65 -18.60
CA TYR A 326 -21.55 0.72 -17.15
C TYR A 326 -20.77 1.96 -16.72
N TYR A 327 -19.59 2.21 -17.32
CA TYR A 327 -18.81 3.42 -17.02
C TYR A 327 -19.46 4.72 -17.53
N ALA A 328 -20.23 4.67 -18.63
CA ALA A 328 -21.04 5.80 -19.07
C ALA A 328 -22.13 6.15 -18.05
N GLY A 329 -22.72 5.15 -17.39
CA GLY A 329 -23.61 5.31 -16.24
C GLY A 329 -22.88 5.94 -15.06
N LEU A 330 -21.83 5.30 -14.54
CA LEU A 330 -21.05 5.78 -13.39
C LEU A 330 -20.51 7.21 -13.57
N ALA A 331 -20.22 7.65 -14.81
CA ALA A 331 -19.77 9.02 -15.06
C ALA A 331 -20.78 10.11 -14.65
N GLY A 332 -22.08 9.79 -14.56
CA GLY A 332 -23.10 10.71 -14.07
C GLY A 332 -23.10 10.86 -12.54
N VAL A 333 -22.49 9.90 -11.83
CA VAL A 333 -22.67 9.69 -10.38
C VAL A 333 -21.38 10.00 -9.62
N GLU A 334 -20.24 9.61 -10.20
CA GLU A 334 -18.92 9.79 -9.60
C GLU A 334 -17.85 10.00 -10.67
N ASN A 335 -16.77 10.71 -10.29
CA ASN A 335 -15.51 10.75 -11.02
C ASN A 335 -15.62 10.86 -12.56
N ALA A 336 -16.53 11.71 -13.08
CA ALA A 336 -16.86 11.81 -14.50
C ALA A 336 -15.62 11.82 -15.43
N GLY A 337 -14.56 12.57 -15.08
CA GLY A 337 -13.33 12.63 -15.87
C GLY A 337 -12.47 11.35 -15.92
N ALA A 338 -12.69 10.39 -15.02
CA ALA A 338 -12.13 9.04 -15.06
C ALA A 338 -13.09 8.08 -15.75
N ASN A 339 -14.35 8.04 -15.31
CA ASN A 339 -15.37 7.14 -15.86
C ASN A 339 -15.68 7.39 -17.33
N CYS A 340 -15.66 8.65 -17.80
CA CYS A 340 -15.75 8.93 -19.24
C CYS A 340 -14.54 8.43 -20.05
N LYS A 341 -13.34 8.32 -19.46
CA LYS A 341 -12.20 7.71 -20.17
C LYS A 341 -12.43 6.20 -20.35
N GLU A 342 -12.98 5.54 -19.33
CA GLU A 342 -13.33 4.12 -19.41
C GLU A 342 -14.51 3.86 -20.36
N ALA A 343 -15.51 4.74 -20.34
CA ALA A 343 -16.65 4.69 -21.23
C ALA A 343 -16.26 4.88 -22.71
N ALA A 344 -15.17 5.59 -23.02
CA ALA A 344 -14.76 5.86 -24.40
C ALA A 344 -14.60 4.56 -25.21
N VAL A 345 -15.04 4.57 -26.48
CA VAL A 345 -14.93 3.43 -27.43
C VAL A 345 -13.50 2.87 -27.50
N GLY A 346 -12.49 3.72 -27.36
CA GLY A 346 -11.07 3.34 -27.35
C GLY A 346 -10.42 3.26 -25.97
N SER A 347 -11.15 3.02 -24.88
CA SER A 347 -10.52 2.88 -23.55
C SER A 347 -9.51 1.73 -23.53
N THR A 348 -8.33 2.00 -22.99
CA THR A 348 -7.22 1.06 -22.84
C THR A 348 -6.92 0.74 -21.36
N THR A 349 -7.94 0.74 -20.49
CA THR A 349 -7.74 0.50 -19.04
C THR A 349 -8.67 -0.56 -18.44
N GLN A 350 -9.99 -0.35 -18.34
CA GLN A 350 -10.90 -1.37 -17.73
C GLN A 350 -11.74 -2.12 -18.77
N CYS A 351 -12.33 -1.40 -19.74
CA CYS A 351 -13.05 -2.02 -20.86
C CYS A 351 -12.11 -2.41 -22.02
N GLN A 352 -11.06 -3.18 -21.71
CA GLN A 352 -10.07 -3.65 -22.69
C GLN A 352 -10.41 -5.02 -23.26
N ASN A 353 -9.96 -5.29 -24.49
CA ASN A 353 -10.04 -6.64 -25.03
C ASN A 353 -9.15 -7.51 -24.16
N SER A 354 -9.58 -8.73 -23.79
CA SER A 354 -8.79 -9.56 -22.88
C SER A 354 -7.47 -10.06 -23.49
N THR A 355 -7.18 -9.69 -24.75
CA THR A 355 -5.84 -9.79 -25.35
C THR A 355 -4.89 -8.66 -24.92
N ASP A 356 -5.42 -7.52 -24.48
CA ASP A 356 -4.67 -6.33 -24.06
C ASP A 356 -4.46 -6.24 -22.53
N VAL A 357 -5.08 -7.14 -21.76
CA VAL A 357 -4.76 -7.30 -20.33
C VAL A 357 -3.41 -7.99 -20.19
N ALA A 358 -2.44 -7.32 -19.57
CA ALA A 358 -1.10 -7.86 -19.39
C ALA A 358 -1.15 -9.09 -18.47
N GLY A 359 -0.78 -10.25 -19.03
CA GLY A 359 -0.84 -11.56 -18.40
C GLY A 359 -1.79 -12.53 -19.07
N ASP A 360 -2.88 -12.06 -19.67
CA ASP A 360 -3.99 -12.90 -20.12
C ASP A 360 -3.74 -13.60 -21.47
N SER A 361 -2.58 -13.37 -22.11
CA SER A 361 -2.19 -14.11 -23.30
C SER A 361 -0.67 -14.12 -23.54
N CYS A 362 -0.21 -15.10 -24.32
CA CYS A 362 1.15 -15.20 -24.86
C CYS A 362 1.62 -13.95 -25.64
N PHE A 363 0.70 -13.16 -26.20
CA PHE A 363 1.03 -11.98 -27.00
C PHE A 363 1.19 -10.71 -26.16
N ASN A 364 0.74 -10.74 -24.91
CA ASN A 364 0.81 -9.64 -23.96
C ASN A 364 1.09 -10.15 -22.53
N PRO A 365 2.26 -10.76 -22.29
CA PRO A 365 2.63 -11.32 -21.00
C PRO A 365 2.93 -10.24 -19.94
N LYS A 366 2.74 -10.54 -18.65
CA LYS A 366 3.24 -9.69 -17.56
C LYS A 366 4.77 -9.73 -17.52
N ARG A 367 5.45 -8.58 -17.59
CA ARG A 367 6.91 -8.53 -17.55
C ARG A 367 7.49 -8.64 -16.15
N ILE A 368 8.49 -9.51 -16.00
CA ILE A 368 9.30 -9.68 -14.80
C ILE A 368 10.61 -8.89 -14.99
N ASP A 369 10.55 -7.59 -14.70
CA ASP A 369 11.67 -6.66 -14.87
C ASP A 369 12.64 -6.64 -13.67
N ARG A 370 12.29 -7.28 -12.54
CA ARG A 370 13.07 -7.31 -11.30
C ARG A 370 12.90 -8.62 -10.55
N LEU A 371 13.93 -9.06 -9.84
CA LEU A 371 13.92 -10.26 -9.00
C LEU A 371 14.45 -9.95 -7.58
N PRO A 372 13.92 -10.57 -6.52
CA PRO A 372 12.80 -11.52 -6.53
C PRO A 372 11.50 -10.84 -6.98
N PHE A 373 10.69 -11.58 -7.74
CA PHE A 373 9.39 -11.14 -8.25
C PHE A 373 8.29 -11.85 -7.48
N PHE A 374 7.23 -11.12 -7.17
CA PHE A 374 6.04 -11.64 -6.53
C PHE A 374 4.81 -11.00 -7.18
N ASP A 375 3.85 -11.83 -7.58
CA ASP A 375 2.57 -11.39 -8.15
C ASP A 375 1.45 -12.28 -7.60
N GLN A 376 0.25 -11.71 -7.49
CA GLN A 376 -0.96 -12.40 -7.08
C GLN A 376 -2.04 -12.13 -8.12
N ALA A 377 -2.69 -13.20 -8.56
CA ALA A 377 -3.73 -13.11 -9.57
C ALA A 377 -4.84 -14.14 -9.30
N THR A 378 -5.96 -13.90 -9.97
CA THR A 378 -7.14 -14.75 -9.95
C THR A 378 -7.39 -15.24 -11.36
N THR A 379 -7.70 -16.53 -11.51
CA THR A 379 -8.11 -17.09 -12.81
C THR A 379 -9.53 -16.66 -13.24
N LYS A 380 -10.17 -15.73 -12.53
CA LYS A 380 -11.50 -15.21 -12.88
C LYS A 380 -11.40 -14.19 -14.03
N GLY A 381 -11.66 -14.62 -15.25
CA GLY A 381 -12.01 -13.73 -16.38
C GLY A 381 -11.09 -13.75 -17.60
N ALA A 382 -9.88 -14.30 -17.50
CA ALA A 382 -9.00 -14.51 -18.65
C ALA A 382 -9.56 -15.64 -19.57
N ARG A 383 -8.80 -16.09 -20.58
CA ARG A 383 -9.22 -17.16 -21.51
C ARG A 383 -8.46 -18.46 -21.28
N SER A 384 -9.09 -19.58 -21.64
CA SER A 384 -8.44 -20.88 -21.85
C SER A 384 -8.05 -20.94 -23.33
N ASP A 385 -7.01 -20.20 -23.69
CA ASP A 385 -6.43 -20.19 -25.04
C ASP A 385 -5.16 -21.05 -25.12
N TYR A 386 -4.62 -21.51 -23.98
CA TYR A 386 -3.39 -22.29 -23.94
C TYR A 386 -3.62 -23.81 -23.81
N ARG A 387 -3.89 -24.46 -24.95
CA ARG A 387 -3.85 -25.93 -25.02
C ARG A 387 -2.44 -26.43 -25.28
N SER A 388 -1.80 -26.98 -24.25
CA SER A 388 -0.50 -27.65 -24.36
C SER A 388 -0.58 -28.88 -25.28
N PRO A 389 0.12 -28.91 -26.44
CA PRO A 389 0.16 -30.07 -27.33
C PRO A 389 1.24 -31.08 -26.89
N CYS A 390 1.83 -30.89 -25.71
CA CYS A 390 2.99 -31.65 -25.22
C CYS A 390 2.59 -33.00 -24.59
N ALA A 391 1.30 -33.26 -24.40
CA ALA A 391 0.77 -34.43 -23.69
C ALA A 391 0.58 -35.69 -24.59
N ALA A 392 1.13 -35.68 -25.81
CA ALA A 392 1.00 -36.70 -26.86
C ALA A 392 1.64 -38.09 -26.55
N GLY A 393 1.81 -38.44 -25.27
CA GLY A 393 2.32 -39.73 -24.80
C GLY A 393 1.24 -40.65 -24.22
N ASP A 394 0.16 -40.11 -23.65
CA ASP A 394 -0.92 -40.88 -23.02
C ASP A 394 -2.28 -40.21 -23.29
N SER A 395 -3.10 -40.84 -24.14
CA SER A 395 -4.35 -40.28 -24.71
C SER A 395 -5.51 -40.12 -23.71
N ALA A 396 -5.21 -40.05 -22.42
CA ALA A 396 -6.14 -39.80 -21.32
C ALA A 396 -5.79 -38.56 -20.49
N GLN A 397 -4.57 -38.00 -20.63
CA GLN A 397 -4.18 -36.75 -19.94
C GLN A 397 -4.38 -35.50 -20.80
N GLU A 398 -4.39 -35.64 -22.13
CA GLU A 398 -4.58 -34.52 -23.10
C GLU A 398 -5.91 -33.76 -22.91
N ALA A 399 -6.93 -34.38 -22.29
CA ALA A 399 -8.23 -33.77 -22.05
C ALA A 399 -8.37 -33.06 -20.69
N ALA A 400 -7.28 -32.91 -19.92
CA ALA A 400 -7.30 -32.39 -18.55
C ALA A 400 -6.32 -31.23 -18.28
N GLN A 401 -5.61 -30.75 -19.30
CA GLN A 401 -4.65 -29.64 -19.25
C GLN A 401 -5.03 -28.60 -20.31
N GLY A 402 -5.10 -27.31 -19.97
CA GLY A 402 -5.44 -26.20 -20.88
C GLY A 402 -6.92 -25.87 -21.07
N ASP A 403 -7.84 -26.60 -20.42
CA ASP A 403 -9.30 -26.36 -20.46
C ASP A 403 -9.91 -26.05 -19.07
N GLY A 404 -9.13 -26.09 -17.99
CA GLY A 404 -9.67 -26.09 -16.62
C GLY A 404 -9.91 -24.70 -16.04
N THR A 405 -8.99 -23.76 -16.30
CA THR A 405 -9.15 -22.34 -15.95
C THR A 405 -8.51 -21.47 -17.00
N PRO A 406 -8.74 -20.16 -16.94
CA PRO A 406 -7.93 -19.22 -17.68
C PRO A 406 -6.44 -19.25 -17.36
N ASP A 407 -5.64 -19.00 -18.38
CA ASP A 407 -4.18 -19.00 -18.36
C ASP A 407 -3.62 -17.62 -18.00
N HIS A 408 -2.52 -17.59 -17.24
CA HIS A 408 -1.72 -16.38 -17.09
C HIS A 408 -0.27 -16.63 -17.49
N VAL A 409 0.32 -15.64 -18.18
CA VAL A 409 1.65 -15.68 -18.77
C VAL A 409 2.52 -14.53 -18.24
N TRP A 410 3.73 -14.85 -17.77
CA TRP A 410 4.77 -13.87 -17.46
C TRP A 410 5.97 -14.03 -18.40
N GLU A 411 6.59 -12.90 -18.76
CA GLU A 411 7.81 -12.82 -19.56
C GLU A 411 8.99 -12.41 -18.68
N LEU A 412 10.00 -13.26 -18.59
CA LEU A 412 11.27 -13.00 -17.91
C LEU A 412 12.41 -12.98 -18.94
N THR A 413 13.17 -11.89 -19.00
CA THR A 413 14.44 -11.88 -19.75
C THR A 413 15.60 -12.25 -18.82
N ALA A 414 16.29 -13.35 -19.09
CA ALA A 414 17.34 -13.84 -18.21
C ALA A 414 18.61 -12.97 -18.25
N GLU A 415 18.96 -12.30 -17.15
CA GLU A 415 20.14 -11.42 -17.07
C GLU A 415 21.49 -12.17 -17.18
N ALA A 416 21.50 -13.45 -16.81
CA ALA A 416 22.69 -14.29 -16.70
C ALA A 416 22.35 -15.79 -16.89
N ASN A 417 23.37 -16.63 -17.07
CA ASN A 417 23.23 -18.08 -17.05
C ASN A 417 23.01 -18.55 -15.60
N VAL A 418 21.76 -18.52 -15.13
CA VAL A 418 21.41 -18.86 -13.74
C VAL A 418 20.16 -19.74 -13.69
N THR A 419 20.07 -20.53 -12.62
CA THR A 419 18.85 -21.27 -12.28
C THR A 419 17.86 -20.32 -11.61
N TYR A 420 16.65 -20.23 -12.16
CA TYR A 420 15.52 -19.53 -11.58
C TYR A 420 14.66 -20.55 -10.84
N THR A 421 14.22 -20.20 -9.64
CA THR A 421 13.27 -20.99 -8.85
C THR A 421 11.92 -20.29 -8.92
N ILE A 422 10.95 -20.95 -9.55
CA ILE A 422 9.59 -20.49 -9.75
C ILE A 422 8.69 -21.28 -8.79
N THR A 423 8.12 -20.61 -7.81
CA THR A 423 7.20 -21.21 -6.84
C THR A 423 5.80 -20.64 -7.07
N VAL A 424 4.82 -21.51 -7.29
CA VAL A 424 3.41 -21.11 -7.41
C VAL A 424 2.62 -21.73 -6.28
N SER A 425 1.88 -20.90 -5.56
CA SER A 425 1.05 -21.28 -4.40
C SER A 425 -0.44 -21.05 -4.72
N PRO A 426 -1.13 -22.02 -5.33
CA PRO A 426 -2.52 -21.86 -5.77
C PRO A 426 -3.56 -22.36 -4.76
N SER A 427 -4.74 -21.72 -4.74
CA SER A 427 -5.92 -22.16 -3.97
C SER A 427 -6.72 -23.27 -4.67
N PHE A 428 -6.20 -23.80 -5.77
CA PHE A 428 -6.74 -24.83 -6.67
C PHE A 428 -5.58 -25.64 -7.26
N PRO A 429 -5.80 -26.83 -7.87
CA PRO A 429 -4.74 -27.53 -8.60
C PRO A 429 -4.32 -26.72 -9.84
N ALA A 430 -3.04 -26.38 -9.97
CA ALA A 430 -2.50 -25.63 -11.09
C ALA A 430 -1.30 -26.35 -11.72
N HIS A 431 -1.19 -26.28 -13.04
CA HIS A 431 -0.02 -26.70 -13.80
C HIS A 431 0.84 -25.47 -14.11
N VAL A 432 2.11 -25.53 -13.73
CA VAL A 432 3.09 -24.46 -13.99
C VAL A 432 4.02 -24.94 -15.08
N ALA A 433 4.14 -24.21 -16.19
CA ALA A 433 4.99 -24.57 -17.32
C ALA A 433 5.99 -23.45 -17.65
N VAL A 434 7.15 -23.84 -18.18
CA VAL A 434 8.19 -22.91 -18.64
C VAL A 434 8.54 -23.16 -20.11
N LEU A 435 8.48 -22.09 -20.92
CA LEU A 435 8.86 -22.07 -22.33
C LEU A 435 10.07 -21.18 -22.53
N GLN A 436 10.82 -21.43 -23.61
CA GLN A 436 11.96 -20.61 -24.00
C GLN A 436 11.73 -19.94 -25.35
N ASN A 437 12.17 -18.68 -25.48
CA ASN A 437 12.23 -17.84 -26.68
C ASN A 437 10.88 -17.43 -27.29
N THR A 438 9.86 -18.28 -27.35
CA THR A 438 8.57 -17.99 -27.96
C THR A 438 7.40 -18.68 -27.26
N CYS A 439 6.35 -17.91 -26.95
CA CYS A 439 5.11 -18.45 -26.39
C CYS A 439 4.16 -19.04 -27.46
N GLY A 440 4.29 -18.59 -28.72
CA GLY A 440 3.43 -19.03 -29.84
C GLY A 440 3.91 -20.25 -30.64
N ALA A 441 5.12 -20.75 -30.39
CA ALA A 441 5.62 -22.00 -30.97
C ALA A 441 5.74 -23.05 -29.86
N LEU A 442 4.68 -23.84 -29.70
CA LEU A 442 4.52 -24.90 -28.71
C LEU A 442 5.38 -26.13 -29.01
N GLU A 443 6.70 -25.94 -29.15
CA GLU A 443 7.64 -27.03 -28.94
C GLU A 443 7.76 -27.26 -27.43
N CYS A 444 7.74 -28.53 -27.02
CA CYS A 444 7.44 -29.00 -25.66
C CYS A 444 7.97 -28.12 -24.51
N ALA A 445 7.08 -27.79 -23.56
CA ALA A 445 7.44 -27.07 -22.34
C ALA A 445 8.69 -27.70 -21.68
N MET A 446 9.72 -26.89 -21.47
CA MET A 446 11.06 -27.40 -21.11
C MET A 446 11.10 -27.99 -19.71
N ALA A 447 10.24 -27.49 -18.84
CA ALA A 447 9.93 -28.11 -17.57
C ALA A 447 8.53 -27.68 -17.10
N SER A 448 7.89 -28.54 -16.30
CA SER A 448 6.62 -28.22 -15.65
C SER A 448 6.49 -28.89 -14.28
N VAL A 449 5.62 -28.35 -13.44
CA VAL A 449 5.26 -28.91 -12.13
C VAL A 449 3.76 -28.75 -11.90
N ILE A 450 3.14 -29.72 -11.22
CA ILE A 450 1.76 -29.60 -10.73
C ILE A 450 1.80 -29.09 -9.29
N ALA A 451 1.26 -27.91 -9.06
CA ALA A 451 1.00 -27.37 -7.73
C ALA A 451 -0.40 -27.80 -7.28
N THR A 452 -0.49 -28.66 -6.26
CA THR A 452 -1.80 -29.07 -5.72
C THR A 452 -2.39 -27.96 -4.84
N LYS A 453 -3.72 -27.90 -4.72
CA LYS A 453 -4.42 -26.91 -3.88
C LYS A 453 -3.77 -26.75 -2.49
N ASN A 454 -3.45 -25.51 -2.12
CA ASN A 454 -2.79 -25.12 -0.86
C ASN A 454 -1.39 -25.74 -0.66
N THR A 455 -0.75 -26.28 -1.70
CA THR A 455 0.60 -26.86 -1.68
C THR A 455 1.45 -26.19 -2.76
N PRO A 456 2.49 -25.41 -2.40
CA PRO A 456 3.30 -24.75 -3.40
C PRO A 456 3.97 -25.76 -4.35
N GLY A 457 3.84 -25.55 -5.65
CA GLY A 457 4.63 -26.23 -6.66
C GLY A 457 5.86 -25.40 -6.99
N THR A 458 7.05 -25.97 -6.82
CA THR A 458 8.33 -25.31 -7.11
C THR A 458 9.01 -25.96 -8.30
N LEU A 459 9.45 -25.15 -9.24
CA LEU A 459 10.16 -25.53 -10.45
C LEU A 459 11.49 -24.79 -10.55
N SER A 460 12.58 -25.52 -10.78
CA SER A 460 13.91 -24.95 -11.04
C SER A 460 14.23 -25.01 -12.52
N TYR A 461 14.52 -23.87 -13.14
CA TYR A 461 14.82 -23.75 -14.57
C TYR A 461 16.09 -22.92 -14.82
N THR A 462 17.10 -23.49 -15.47
CA THR A 462 18.33 -22.78 -15.84
C THR A 462 18.16 -22.12 -17.20
N ALA A 463 18.01 -20.78 -17.21
CA ALA A 463 17.91 -20.02 -18.45
C ALA A 463 19.29 -19.55 -18.92
N ALA A 464 19.47 -19.49 -20.25
CA ALA A 464 20.64 -18.87 -20.85
C ALA A 464 20.53 -17.34 -20.84
N LYS A 465 21.65 -16.64 -20.66
CA LYS A 465 21.74 -15.18 -20.67
C LYS A 465 21.13 -14.58 -21.93
N ALA A 466 20.31 -13.54 -21.76
CA ALA A 466 19.49 -12.87 -22.76
C ALA A 466 18.43 -13.77 -23.44
N GLY A 467 18.19 -14.98 -22.94
CA GLY A 467 17.03 -15.78 -23.33
C GLY A 467 15.77 -15.23 -22.69
N THR A 468 14.71 -15.08 -23.49
CA THR A 468 13.35 -14.84 -22.98
C THR A 468 12.75 -16.15 -22.50
N VAL A 469 12.15 -16.13 -21.32
CA VAL A 469 11.48 -17.25 -20.68
C VAL A 469 10.04 -16.86 -20.44
N PHE A 470 9.10 -17.71 -20.86
CA PHE A 470 7.69 -17.53 -20.55
C PHE A 470 7.30 -18.51 -19.45
N ILE A 471 6.71 -17.99 -18.38
CA ILE A 471 6.14 -18.79 -17.29
C ILE A 471 4.64 -18.79 -17.48
N LEU A 472 4.01 -19.96 -17.40
CA LEU A 472 2.57 -20.11 -17.52
C LEU A 472 2.01 -20.79 -16.29
N VAL A 473 0.86 -20.31 -15.84
CA VAL A 473 0.04 -20.94 -14.80
C VAL A 473 -1.33 -21.22 -15.39
N ASP A 474 -1.58 -22.50 -15.67
CA ASP A 474 -2.85 -23.08 -16.11
C ASP A 474 -3.52 -23.75 -14.90
N GLY A 475 -4.84 -23.73 -14.81
CA GLY A 475 -5.58 -24.45 -13.78
C GLY A 475 -5.99 -25.84 -14.25
N GLN A 476 -5.49 -26.85 -13.55
CA GLN A 476 -5.77 -28.24 -13.88
C GLN A 476 -7.25 -28.55 -13.66
N ALA A 477 -7.94 -28.98 -14.71
CA ALA A 477 -9.34 -29.37 -14.64
C ALA A 477 -9.53 -30.52 -13.62
N PRO A 478 -10.55 -30.47 -12.74
CA PRO A 478 -10.88 -31.61 -11.89
C PRO A 478 -11.27 -32.81 -12.77
N THR A 479 -10.93 -34.02 -12.31
CA THR A 479 -11.13 -35.30 -13.03
C THR A 479 -12.44 -35.38 -13.81
N ALA A 480 -12.33 -35.87 -15.06
CA ALA A 480 -13.38 -35.97 -16.08
C ALA A 480 -14.83 -36.04 -15.52
N GLY A 481 -15.57 -34.94 -15.65
CA GLY A 481 -16.97 -34.83 -15.23
C GLY A 481 -17.34 -33.49 -14.57
N VAL A 482 -16.37 -32.67 -14.17
CA VAL A 482 -16.64 -31.31 -13.64
C VAL A 482 -16.56 -30.29 -14.79
N PRO A 483 -17.56 -29.41 -14.99
CA PRO A 483 -17.49 -28.37 -16.01
C PRO A 483 -16.40 -27.33 -15.69
N ALA A 484 -15.56 -27.07 -16.70
CA ALA A 484 -14.42 -26.15 -16.69
C ALA A 484 -14.71 -24.77 -16.04
N SER A 485 -15.88 -24.21 -16.30
CA SER A 485 -16.29 -22.86 -15.88
C SER A 485 -16.40 -22.61 -14.37
N THR A 486 -15.96 -23.53 -13.51
CA THR A 486 -16.25 -23.53 -12.06
C THR A 486 -15.02 -23.41 -11.16
N VAL A 487 -13.79 -23.43 -11.71
CA VAL A 487 -12.55 -23.36 -10.90
C VAL A 487 -11.92 -21.97 -10.98
N SER A 488 -12.50 -20.99 -10.31
CA SER A 488 -11.82 -19.71 -10.06
C SER A 488 -11.06 -19.77 -8.72
N GLY A 489 -9.81 -19.31 -8.69
CA GLY A 489 -9.05 -19.23 -7.44
C GLY A 489 -7.90 -18.24 -7.48
N LEU A 490 -7.41 -17.89 -6.30
CA LEU A 490 -6.21 -17.08 -6.13
C LEU A 490 -4.98 -17.96 -6.22
N TYR A 491 -3.92 -17.45 -6.83
CA TYR A 491 -2.58 -18.01 -6.70
C TYR A 491 -1.56 -16.88 -6.52
N ALA A 492 -0.47 -17.20 -5.82
CA ALA A 492 0.71 -16.36 -5.76
C ALA A 492 1.82 -17.01 -6.58
N ILE A 493 2.50 -16.25 -7.42
CA ILE A 493 3.74 -16.65 -8.10
C ILE A 493 4.91 -15.89 -7.47
N GLU A 494 5.93 -16.63 -7.06
CA GLU A 494 7.23 -16.11 -6.65
C GLU A 494 8.29 -16.60 -7.64
N VAL A 495 9.02 -15.68 -8.25
CA VAL A 495 10.18 -16.01 -9.10
C VAL A 495 11.43 -15.45 -8.45
N THR A 496 12.34 -16.35 -8.09
CA THR A 496 13.64 -15.99 -7.52
C THR A 496 14.76 -16.39 -8.47
N ARG A 497 15.78 -15.56 -8.57
CA ARG A 497 17.03 -15.90 -9.25
C ARG A 497 17.92 -16.65 -8.25
N GLY A 498 18.46 -17.78 -8.68
CA GLY A 498 19.48 -18.52 -7.96
C GLY A 498 20.73 -17.64 -7.74
N PRO A 499 21.46 -17.87 -6.63
CA PRO A 499 22.52 -16.97 -6.21
C PRO A 499 23.72 -17.04 -7.16
N THR A 500 24.24 -15.88 -7.54
CA THR A 500 25.43 -15.78 -8.38
C THR A 500 26.70 -15.55 -7.57
N CYS A 501 27.84 -15.81 -8.19
CA CYS A 501 29.14 -15.43 -7.62
C CYS A 501 29.25 -13.94 -7.30
N ALA A 502 28.61 -13.05 -8.06
CA ALA A 502 28.62 -11.62 -7.75
C ALA A 502 27.82 -11.31 -6.47
N ASP A 503 26.68 -11.95 -6.28
CA ASP A 503 25.83 -11.74 -5.09
C ASP A 503 26.52 -12.27 -3.84
N TYR A 504 27.03 -13.50 -3.90
CA TYR A 504 27.84 -14.14 -2.87
C TYR A 504 29.07 -13.30 -2.53
N CYS A 505 29.89 -12.95 -3.53
CA CYS A 505 31.13 -12.25 -3.29
C CYS A 505 30.92 -10.86 -2.71
N LYS A 506 29.92 -10.12 -3.19
CA LYS A 506 29.57 -8.80 -2.64
C LYS A 506 29.17 -8.92 -1.17
N LYS A 507 28.33 -9.91 -0.83
CA LYS A 507 27.89 -10.13 0.56
C LYS A 507 29.05 -10.54 1.46
N VAL A 508 29.80 -11.57 1.08
CA VAL A 508 30.85 -12.15 1.96
C VAL A 508 32.02 -11.19 2.17
N THR A 509 32.44 -10.41 1.16
CA THR A 509 33.55 -9.45 1.34
C THR A 509 33.17 -8.25 2.21
N THR A 510 31.89 -7.85 2.21
CA THR A 510 31.37 -6.80 3.08
C THR A 510 31.19 -7.29 4.52
N VAL A 511 30.55 -8.45 4.70
CA VAL A 511 30.15 -8.95 6.03
C VAL A 511 31.33 -9.53 6.80
N CYS A 512 32.09 -10.42 6.16
CA CYS A 512 33.11 -11.22 6.81
C CYS A 512 34.47 -10.52 6.79
N SER A 513 34.53 -9.26 7.27
CA SER A 513 35.73 -8.41 7.27
C SER A 513 36.77 -8.78 8.35
N GLY A 514 38.00 -8.28 8.24
CA GLY A 514 39.03 -8.42 9.30
C GLY A 514 39.62 -9.82 9.44
N GLU A 515 39.71 -10.36 10.67
CA GLU A 515 40.24 -11.73 10.89
C GLU A 515 39.42 -12.81 10.18
N ALA A 516 38.14 -12.56 9.91
CA ALA A 516 37.29 -13.44 9.12
C ALA A 516 37.70 -13.47 7.62
N GLN A 517 38.31 -12.41 7.07
CA GLN A 517 38.77 -12.37 5.67
C GLN A 517 39.97 -13.27 5.39
N ARG A 518 40.74 -13.66 6.41
CA ARG A 518 41.92 -14.56 6.23
C ARG A 518 41.54 -15.86 5.50
N GLN A 519 40.27 -16.26 5.54
CA GLN A 519 39.66 -17.38 4.80
C GLN A 519 39.76 -17.30 3.27
N PHE A 520 39.76 -16.09 2.71
CA PHE A 520 40.00 -15.87 1.27
C PHE A 520 41.48 -15.72 0.96
N GLY A 521 42.35 -15.86 1.98
CA GLY A 521 43.77 -15.52 1.91
C GLY A 521 44.04 -14.02 1.78
N LEU A 522 42.99 -13.20 1.74
CA LEU A 522 43.06 -11.75 1.83
C LEU A 522 43.78 -11.39 3.12
N THR A 523 45.01 -10.90 2.98
CA THR A 523 45.50 -9.86 3.89
C THR A 523 44.46 -8.74 3.92
N PRO A 524 44.35 -7.95 5.01
CA PRO A 524 43.58 -6.71 5.01
C PRO A 524 44.16 -5.76 3.96
N SER A 525 43.73 -5.92 2.72
CA SER A 525 44.01 -5.00 1.63
C SER A 525 43.12 -3.80 1.88
N GLU A 526 43.72 -2.61 1.86
CA GLU A 526 43.00 -1.35 2.05
C GLU A 526 42.02 -1.08 0.89
N ASP A 527 42.01 -1.94 -0.12
CA ASP A 527 41.13 -1.94 -1.29
C ASP A 527 40.11 -3.12 -1.26
N PRO A 528 38.82 -2.83 -1.00
CA PRO A 528 37.73 -3.81 -1.13
C PRO A 528 37.48 -4.32 -2.56
N GLU A 529 37.91 -3.62 -3.61
CA GLU A 529 37.71 -4.05 -5.00
C GLU A 529 38.56 -5.29 -5.33
N SER A 530 39.82 -5.30 -4.88
CA SER A 530 40.70 -6.47 -4.96
C SER A 530 40.09 -7.69 -4.26
N ALA A 531 39.54 -7.51 -3.05
CA ALA A 531 38.86 -8.59 -2.31
C ALA A 531 37.65 -9.17 -3.08
N PHE A 532 36.82 -8.31 -3.66
CA PHE A 532 35.68 -8.72 -4.46
C PHE A 532 36.11 -9.46 -5.74
N LYS A 533 37.13 -8.97 -6.44
CA LYS A 533 37.70 -9.57 -7.65
C LYS A 533 38.31 -10.94 -7.40
N GLU A 534 39.02 -11.12 -6.29
CA GLU A 534 39.56 -12.40 -5.87
C GLU A 534 38.48 -13.42 -5.50
N CYS A 535 37.42 -12.98 -4.79
CA CYS A 535 36.29 -13.86 -4.53
C CYS A 535 35.59 -14.28 -5.83
N LEU A 536 35.40 -13.35 -6.78
CA LEU A 536 34.82 -13.66 -8.09
C LEU A 536 35.65 -14.70 -8.86
N ALA A 537 36.98 -14.59 -8.84
CA ALA A 537 37.87 -15.58 -9.45
C ALA A 537 37.74 -16.97 -8.81
N PHE A 538 37.65 -17.03 -7.47
CA PHE A 538 37.40 -18.28 -6.75
C PHE A 538 36.05 -18.90 -7.13
N CYS A 539 34.98 -18.12 -7.08
CA CYS A 539 33.62 -18.64 -7.26
C CYS A 539 33.31 -18.99 -8.72
N ALA A 540 33.66 -18.13 -9.67
CA ALA A 540 33.32 -18.29 -11.09
C ALA A 540 34.37 -19.08 -11.89
N GLY A 541 35.53 -19.38 -11.29
CA GLY A 541 36.63 -20.12 -11.91
C GLY A 541 37.08 -21.31 -11.06
N ASP A 542 37.68 -21.04 -9.89
CA ASP A 542 38.44 -22.08 -9.17
C ASP A 542 37.60 -23.24 -8.63
N ALA A 543 36.40 -22.94 -8.16
CA ALA A 543 35.61 -23.90 -7.39
C ALA A 543 34.50 -24.58 -8.19
N ASP A 544 34.13 -24.05 -9.36
CA ASP A 544 32.99 -24.48 -10.20
C ASP A 544 31.74 -24.79 -9.35
N LEU A 545 31.40 -23.84 -8.47
CA LEU A 545 30.35 -24.04 -7.49
C LEU A 545 29.00 -24.09 -8.19
N ALA A 546 28.30 -25.22 -8.05
CA ALA A 546 26.89 -25.30 -8.41
C ALA A 546 26.12 -24.15 -7.72
N SER A 547 25.22 -23.48 -8.45
CA SER A 547 24.53 -22.29 -7.91
C SER A 547 23.80 -22.60 -6.61
N GLY A 548 23.12 -23.75 -6.56
CA GLY A 548 22.27 -24.12 -5.44
C GLY A 548 21.10 -23.15 -5.24
N SER A 549 20.55 -23.12 -4.03
CA SER A 549 19.53 -22.18 -3.57
C SER A 549 20.06 -21.33 -2.42
N THR A 550 19.54 -20.10 -2.25
CA THR A 550 19.81 -19.27 -1.06
C THR A 550 19.31 -19.90 0.24
N SER A 551 18.48 -20.95 0.16
CA SER A 551 18.02 -21.78 1.27
C SER A 551 18.95 -22.95 1.61
N ASP A 552 19.99 -23.22 0.81
CA ASP A 552 20.95 -24.28 1.09
C ASP A 552 21.67 -23.94 2.40
N SER A 553 21.54 -24.76 3.43
CA SER A 553 22.30 -24.59 4.69
C SER A 553 23.53 -25.51 4.76
N PHE A 554 23.68 -26.41 3.80
CA PHE A 554 24.76 -27.40 3.65
C PHE A 554 25.05 -27.67 2.17
N GLY A 555 26.21 -28.28 1.90
CA GLY A 555 26.62 -28.69 0.54
C GLY A 555 27.48 -27.67 -0.20
N ASN A 556 28.22 -28.11 -1.21
CA ASN A 556 29.22 -27.28 -1.88
C ASN A 556 28.61 -26.36 -2.98
N THR A 557 27.71 -25.46 -2.60
CA THR A 557 27.01 -24.55 -3.54
C THR A 557 27.32 -23.07 -3.26
N ILE A 558 27.09 -22.20 -4.26
CA ILE A 558 27.11 -20.74 -4.07
C ILE A 558 26.03 -20.34 -3.04
N GLY A 559 24.87 -20.98 -3.14
CA GLY A 559 23.73 -20.78 -2.25
C GLY A 559 24.04 -21.05 -0.79
N CYS A 560 24.73 -22.14 -0.47
CA CYS A 560 25.18 -22.40 0.89
C CYS A 560 26.09 -21.28 1.40
N ARG A 561 27.08 -20.88 0.61
CA ARG A 561 28.03 -19.84 1.04
C ARG A 561 27.37 -18.47 1.20
N LEU A 562 26.37 -18.15 0.37
CA LEU A 562 25.57 -16.94 0.52
C LEU A 562 24.63 -17.03 1.75
N TYR A 563 23.99 -18.17 2.01
CA TYR A 563 23.18 -18.39 3.21
C TYR A 563 23.99 -18.07 4.47
N HIS A 564 25.18 -18.66 4.59
CA HIS A 564 26.05 -18.41 5.75
C HIS A 564 26.60 -16.97 5.78
N ALA A 565 26.83 -16.32 4.63
CA ALA A 565 27.19 -14.91 4.59
C ALA A 565 26.02 -13.98 5.04
N LEU A 566 24.77 -14.37 4.80
CA LEU A 566 23.58 -13.67 5.30
C LEU A 566 23.35 -13.91 6.80
N GLN A 567 23.61 -15.13 7.30
CA GLN A 567 23.57 -15.40 8.75
C GLN A 567 24.64 -14.61 9.51
N ALA A 568 25.84 -14.47 8.93
CA ALA A 568 26.88 -13.60 9.45
C ALA A 568 26.43 -12.13 9.49
N GLU A 569 25.75 -11.64 8.44
CA GLU A 569 25.22 -10.27 8.38
C GLU A 569 24.18 -10.00 9.47
N ALA A 570 23.26 -10.95 9.68
CA ALA A 570 22.23 -10.86 10.70
C ALA A 570 22.80 -10.78 12.13
N LEU A 571 24.03 -11.28 12.37
CA LEU A 571 24.70 -11.14 13.66
C LEU A 571 25.41 -9.80 13.86
N LEU A 572 25.77 -9.05 12.81
CA LEU A 572 26.54 -7.80 12.94
C LEU A 572 25.85 -6.75 13.83
N PRO A 573 24.54 -6.42 13.66
CA PRO A 573 23.86 -5.49 14.57
C PRO A 573 23.85 -5.97 16.03
N SER A 574 23.93 -7.28 16.25
CA SER A 574 23.94 -7.86 17.59
C SER A 574 25.29 -7.78 18.31
N LEU A 575 26.36 -7.41 17.58
CA LEU A 575 27.71 -7.14 18.10
C LEU A 575 27.92 -5.65 18.38
N ASP A 576 27.40 -4.77 17.51
CA ASP A 576 27.43 -3.32 17.71
C ASP A 576 26.52 -2.88 18.86
N ASN A 577 25.38 -3.54 19.04
CA ASN A 577 24.53 -3.34 20.21
C ASN A 577 25.24 -3.83 21.48
N CYS A 578 25.50 -2.90 22.41
CA CYS A 578 26.28 -3.11 23.62
C CYS A 578 25.67 -4.21 24.50
N ALA A 579 26.13 -5.46 24.31
CA ALA A 579 25.52 -6.65 24.89
C ALA A 579 25.56 -6.66 26.43
N THR A 580 24.79 -7.57 27.01
CA THR A 580 24.60 -7.70 28.46
C THR A 580 25.81 -8.24 29.22
N SER A 581 26.73 -8.93 28.54
CA SER A 581 28.01 -9.38 29.12
C SER A 581 29.12 -9.53 28.08
N GLU A 582 30.39 -9.51 28.52
CA GLU A 582 31.54 -9.86 27.67
C GLU A 582 31.44 -11.29 27.13
N THR A 583 30.85 -12.21 27.89
CA THR A 583 30.60 -13.60 27.51
C THR A 583 29.65 -13.71 26.31
N ASP A 584 28.60 -12.88 26.28
CA ASP A 584 27.65 -12.83 25.15
C ASP A 584 28.34 -12.32 23.88
N GLN A 585 29.21 -11.30 24.00
CA GLN A 585 29.97 -10.80 22.84
C GLN A 585 30.96 -11.84 22.32
N ALA A 586 31.69 -12.53 23.20
CA ALA A 586 32.62 -13.59 22.79
C ALA A 586 31.88 -14.74 22.06
N THR A 587 30.72 -15.16 22.57
CA THR A 587 29.90 -16.23 21.96
C THR A 587 29.33 -15.81 20.60
N LYS A 588 28.81 -14.58 20.50
CA LYS A 588 28.33 -14.02 19.21
C LYS A 588 29.46 -13.87 18.19
N LEU A 589 30.65 -13.44 18.63
CA LEU A 589 31.82 -13.29 17.77
C LEU A 589 32.31 -14.66 17.27
N GLU A 590 32.35 -15.69 18.12
CA GLU A 590 32.67 -17.06 17.70
C GLU A 590 31.64 -17.60 16.70
N THR A 591 30.35 -17.30 16.90
CA THR A 591 29.27 -17.67 15.97
C THR A 591 29.40 -16.94 14.62
N LEU A 592 29.68 -15.63 14.63
CA LEU A 592 29.98 -14.84 13.42
C LEU A 592 31.17 -15.42 12.66
N ILE A 593 32.27 -15.71 13.36
CA ILE A 593 33.45 -16.35 12.79
C ILE A 593 33.05 -17.69 12.16
N GLY A 594 32.24 -18.51 12.84
CA GLY A 594 31.71 -19.77 12.33
C GLY A 594 30.96 -19.63 11.00
N TYR A 595 30.00 -18.71 10.92
CA TYR A 595 29.28 -18.41 9.67
C TYR A 595 30.22 -17.90 8.57
N CYS A 596 31.18 -17.04 8.92
CA CYS A 596 32.19 -16.59 7.96
C CYS A 596 33.16 -17.70 7.51
N ARG A 597 33.40 -18.75 8.33
CA ARG A 597 34.12 -19.95 7.87
C ARG A 597 33.28 -20.74 6.87
N ALA A 598 31.99 -20.91 7.13
CA ALA A 598 31.06 -21.59 6.23
C ALA A 598 30.90 -20.85 4.89
N ALA A 599 30.86 -19.51 4.92
CA ALA A 599 30.82 -18.66 3.73
C ALA A 599 32.18 -18.56 3.00
N GLY A 600 33.30 -18.72 3.69
CA GLY A 600 34.66 -18.59 3.12
C GLY A 600 35.02 -19.68 2.10
N ARG A 601 36.18 -19.55 1.43
CA ARG A 601 36.64 -20.53 0.40
C ARG A 601 36.66 -21.97 0.92
N THR A 602 36.94 -22.16 2.20
CA THR A 602 37.04 -23.48 2.85
C THR A 602 35.70 -24.17 3.09
N GLY A 603 34.58 -23.44 3.00
CA GLY A 603 33.24 -23.95 3.29
C GLY A 603 32.98 -24.27 4.76
N GLY A 604 33.93 -24.06 5.67
CA GLY A 604 33.78 -24.31 7.11
C GLY A 604 33.53 -25.78 7.51
N GLY A 605 33.55 -26.71 6.55
CA GLY A 605 33.01 -28.07 6.71
C GLY A 605 31.48 -28.16 6.64
N VAL A 606 30.78 -27.05 6.35
CA VAL A 606 29.32 -26.95 6.21
C VAL A 606 28.93 -26.84 4.74
N CYS A 607 29.53 -25.88 4.02
CA CYS A 607 29.38 -25.72 2.58
C CYS A 607 30.39 -26.58 1.83
N GLY A 608 30.13 -27.89 1.85
CA GLY A 608 31.02 -28.92 1.34
C GLY A 608 32.01 -29.42 2.40
N THR A 609 32.45 -30.66 2.25
CA THR A 609 33.44 -31.25 3.15
C THR A 609 34.82 -30.60 2.98
N PRO A 610 35.72 -30.67 3.98
CA PRO A 610 37.10 -30.19 3.81
C PRO A 610 37.82 -30.84 2.63
N CYS A 611 37.47 -32.09 2.29
CA CYS A 611 38.05 -32.80 1.15
C CYS A 611 37.42 -32.44 -0.20
N GLU A 612 36.13 -32.13 -0.28
CA GLU A 612 35.55 -31.54 -1.50
C GLU A 612 36.23 -30.19 -1.79
N ASN A 613 36.26 -29.30 -0.80
CA ASN A 613 36.86 -27.98 -0.92
C ASN A 613 38.36 -28.04 -1.28
N PHE A 614 39.13 -28.92 -0.62
CA PHE A 614 40.54 -29.14 -0.96
C PHE A 614 40.72 -29.69 -2.38
N CYS A 615 39.87 -30.62 -2.82
CA CYS A 615 40.04 -31.27 -4.12
C CYS A 615 39.58 -30.43 -5.31
N HIS A 616 38.54 -29.61 -5.16
CA HIS A 616 38.19 -28.59 -6.15
C HIS A 616 39.34 -27.59 -6.32
N LEU A 617 39.79 -26.97 -5.23
CA LEU A 617 40.94 -26.05 -5.27
C LEU A 617 42.20 -26.71 -5.85
N THR A 618 42.46 -27.98 -5.54
CA THR A 618 43.66 -28.68 -6.04
C THR A 618 43.54 -28.90 -7.54
N GLN A 619 42.42 -29.39 -8.05
CA GLN A 619 42.26 -29.66 -9.48
C GLN A 619 42.37 -28.39 -10.33
N THR A 620 41.80 -27.27 -9.88
CA THR A 620 41.80 -26.04 -10.68
C THR A 620 43.11 -25.26 -10.59
N ARG A 621 43.83 -25.33 -9.45
CA ARG A 621 45.11 -24.62 -9.27
C ARG A 621 46.34 -25.45 -9.65
N CYS A 622 46.32 -26.75 -9.40
CA CYS A 622 47.43 -27.65 -9.69
C CYS A 622 47.25 -28.30 -11.06
N THR A 623 47.55 -27.55 -12.13
CA THR A 623 47.46 -27.99 -13.53
C THR A 623 48.83 -28.20 -14.17
N GLY A 624 48.88 -28.82 -15.36
CA GLY A 624 50.12 -29.12 -16.09
C GLY A 624 51.03 -30.09 -15.32
N ASP A 625 52.34 -29.82 -15.29
CA ASP A 625 53.32 -30.63 -14.54
C ASP A 625 53.08 -30.63 -13.03
N ASN A 626 52.25 -29.70 -12.54
CA ASN A 626 51.96 -29.54 -11.11
C ASN A 626 50.74 -30.37 -10.67
N VAL A 627 50.10 -31.15 -11.56
CA VAL A 627 48.94 -31.99 -11.23
C VAL A 627 49.25 -32.93 -10.05
N ALA A 628 48.62 -32.62 -8.91
CA ALA A 628 48.75 -33.39 -7.68
C ALA A 628 47.97 -34.70 -7.74
N PHE A 629 46.80 -34.71 -8.41
CA PHE A 629 45.89 -35.86 -8.52
C PHE A 629 45.28 -35.93 -9.92
N GLU A 630 45.15 -37.13 -10.48
CA GLU A 630 44.58 -37.41 -11.82
C GLU A 630 43.08 -37.13 -11.93
N SER A 631 42.36 -37.08 -10.79
CA SER A 631 40.92 -36.78 -10.74
C SER A 631 40.48 -36.28 -9.37
N VAL A 632 39.32 -35.61 -9.31
CA VAL A 632 38.65 -35.26 -8.04
C VAL A 632 38.47 -36.51 -7.17
N SER A 633 38.01 -37.62 -7.73
CA SER A 633 37.79 -38.88 -6.99
C SER A 633 39.08 -39.44 -6.35
N GLN A 634 40.21 -39.40 -7.07
CA GLN A 634 41.51 -39.80 -6.51
C GLN A 634 41.95 -38.84 -5.40
N CYS A 635 41.76 -37.53 -5.60
CA CYS A 635 42.04 -36.54 -4.57
C CYS A 635 41.21 -36.78 -3.30
N THR A 636 39.88 -36.95 -3.41
CA THR A 636 39.00 -37.12 -2.24
C THR A 636 39.35 -38.39 -1.46
N LYS A 637 39.67 -39.50 -2.17
CA LYS A 637 40.18 -40.73 -1.55
C LYS A 637 41.49 -40.49 -0.78
N THR A 638 42.44 -39.75 -1.35
CA THR A 638 43.70 -39.42 -0.65
C THR A 638 43.45 -38.49 0.54
N CYS A 639 42.65 -37.45 0.36
CA CYS A 639 42.34 -36.47 1.39
C CYS A 639 41.64 -37.08 2.62
N ASN A 640 40.78 -38.08 2.42
CA ASN A 640 40.14 -38.80 3.52
C ASN A 640 41.13 -39.58 4.42
N ASN A 641 42.37 -39.80 3.98
CA ASN A 641 43.45 -40.38 4.81
C ASN A 641 44.28 -39.34 5.57
N PHE A 642 44.05 -38.03 5.35
CA PHE A 642 44.64 -36.98 6.19
C PHE A 642 43.85 -36.86 7.49
N THR A 643 44.53 -36.51 8.60
CA THR A 643 43.85 -36.16 9.86
C THR A 643 43.04 -34.87 9.66
N ASP A 644 41.86 -34.72 10.25
CA ASP A 644 41.05 -33.50 10.05
C ASP A 644 41.80 -32.23 10.46
N GLY A 645 42.34 -32.22 11.69
CA GLY A 645 43.02 -31.06 12.27
C GLY A 645 42.06 -29.99 12.78
N GLY A 646 42.61 -28.91 13.34
CA GLY A 646 41.84 -27.71 13.66
C GLY A 646 41.66 -26.82 12.42
N ALA A 647 40.54 -26.10 12.32
CA ALA A 647 40.28 -25.19 11.20
C ALA A 647 41.32 -24.07 11.01
N LEU A 648 42.11 -23.81 12.05
CA LEU A 648 43.20 -22.82 12.08
C LEU A 648 44.59 -23.47 11.98
N ASP A 649 44.69 -24.76 11.69
CA ASP A 649 45.98 -25.42 11.47
C ASP A 649 46.71 -24.72 10.31
N THR A 650 47.89 -24.18 10.59
CA THR A 650 48.84 -23.63 9.60
C THR A 650 50.08 -24.52 9.46
N SER A 651 50.16 -25.56 10.28
CA SER A 651 51.22 -26.57 10.42
C SER A 651 50.59 -27.97 10.56
N GLY A 652 51.42 -29.03 10.59
CA GLY A 652 50.96 -30.42 10.56
C GLY A 652 50.46 -30.93 9.19
N ASN A 653 50.07 -32.21 9.14
CA ASN A 653 49.61 -32.90 7.93
C ASN A 653 48.08 -33.04 7.88
N SER A 654 47.36 -32.01 8.33
CA SER A 654 45.91 -32.04 8.42
C SER A 654 45.19 -31.58 7.15
N LYS A 655 43.92 -31.96 6.99
CA LYS A 655 43.04 -31.48 5.90
C LYS A 655 42.98 -29.97 5.91
N TRP A 656 42.77 -29.38 7.09
CA TRP A 656 42.71 -27.93 7.28
C TRP A 656 44.04 -27.23 6.98
N CYS A 657 45.19 -27.76 7.42
CA CYS A 657 46.50 -27.20 7.06
C CYS A 657 46.72 -27.17 5.54
N ARG A 658 46.44 -28.29 4.86
CA ARG A 658 46.59 -28.42 3.40
C ARG A 658 45.64 -27.48 2.64
N LEU A 659 44.39 -27.40 3.08
CA LEU A 659 43.38 -26.49 2.54
C LEU A 659 43.77 -25.02 2.72
N ASN A 660 44.23 -24.63 3.91
CA ASN A 660 44.73 -23.29 4.20
C ASN A 660 45.94 -22.93 3.32
N ARG A 661 46.95 -23.80 3.22
CA ARG A 661 48.14 -23.58 2.37
C ARG A 661 47.78 -23.40 0.90
N LEU A 662 46.86 -24.22 0.40
CA LEU A 662 46.38 -24.14 -0.98
C LEU A 662 45.54 -22.86 -1.24
N ALA A 663 44.76 -22.42 -0.26
CA ALA A 663 44.03 -21.16 -0.33
C ALA A 663 44.97 -19.93 -0.30
N PHE A 664 46.06 -19.96 0.48
CA PHE A 664 47.09 -18.90 0.48
C PHE A 664 47.87 -18.81 -0.84
N ALA A 665 48.21 -19.96 -1.45
CA ALA A 665 48.88 -20.00 -2.75
C ALA A 665 48.05 -19.40 -3.92
N ALA A 666 46.75 -19.13 -3.70
CA ALA A 666 45.83 -18.62 -4.70
C ALA A 666 45.71 -17.08 -4.76
N VAL A 667 46.37 -16.35 -3.84
CA VAL A 667 46.18 -14.88 -3.66
C VAL A 667 47.19 -14.03 -4.44
N THR A 668 48.33 -14.59 -4.87
CA THR A 668 49.32 -13.82 -5.65
C THR A 668 48.84 -13.62 -7.10
N PRO A 669 48.72 -12.37 -7.61
CA PRO A 669 48.10 -12.13 -8.93
C PRO A 669 48.88 -12.69 -10.11
N ALA A 670 48.20 -13.46 -10.97
CA ALA A 670 48.71 -13.87 -12.29
C ALA A 670 48.64 -12.69 -13.28
N GLY A 671 49.61 -11.78 -13.20
CA GLY A 671 49.63 -10.50 -13.94
C GLY A 671 50.80 -10.28 -14.90
N VAL A 672 51.49 -11.34 -15.33
CA VAL A 672 52.69 -11.24 -16.20
C VAL A 672 52.33 -11.64 -17.64
N PRO A 673 52.74 -10.86 -18.68
CA PRO A 673 52.46 -11.18 -20.08
C PRO A 673 53.19 -12.45 -20.57
N PRO A 674 52.72 -13.08 -21.67
CA PRO A 674 53.28 -14.35 -22.14
C PRO A 674 54.70 -14.18 -22.68
N GLY A 675 55.69 -14.55 -21.87
CA GLY A 675 57.12 -14.51 -22.22
C GLY A 675 58.05 -14.76 -21.04
N ASP A 676 57.68 -14.27 -19.85
CA ASP A 676 58.45 -14.47 -18.62
C ASP A 676 57.87 -15.60 -17.75
N PRO A 677 58.69 -16.43 -17.08
CA PRO A 677 58.22 -17.35 -16.06
C PRO A 677 57.64 -16.54 -14.88
N PRO A 678 56.44 -16.87 -14.37
CA PRO A 678 55.79 -16.08 -13.34
C PRO A 678 56.59 -16.13 -12.03
N PRO A 679 56.66 -15.03 -11.26
CA PRO A 679 57.57 -14.89 -10.12
C PRO A 679 57.27 -15.77 -8.90
N ASN A 680 56.29 -16.69 -8.98
CA ASN A 680 55.90 -17.58 -7.89
C ASN A 680 55.56 -19.03 -8.31
N THR A 681 56.02 -19.51 -9.48
CA THR A 681 55.86 -20.93 -9.87
C THR A 681 56.30 -21.86 -8.73
N ALA A 682 57.39 -21.52 -8.04
CA ALA A 682 57.92 -22.27 -6.90
C ALA A 682 56.97 -22.38 -5.70
N GLU A 683 56.13 -21.38 -5.40
CA GLU A 683 55.20 -21.44 -4.25
C GLU A 683 53.94 -22.25 -4.58
N VAL A 684 53.37 -22.05 -5.77
CA VAL A 684 52.27 -22.89 -6.26
C VAL A 684 52.76 -24.33 -6.45
N GLN A 685 53.98 -24.53 -6.97
CA GLN A 685 54.63 -25.85 -7.03
C GLN A 685 54.86 -26.44 -5.64
N ALA A 686 55.32 -25.66 -4.66
CA ALA A 686 55.49 -26.15 -3.30
C ALA A 686 54.15 -26.53 -2.65
N ALA A 687 53.08 -25.77 -2.88
CA ALA A 687 51.74 -26.09 -2.42
C ALA A 687 51.17 -27.35 -3.09
N CYS A 688 51.30 -27.48 -4.41
CA CYS A 688 50.84 -28.65 -5.18
C CYS A 688 51.69 -29.91 -4.92
N ALA A 689 53.00 -29.77 -4.73
CA ALA A 689 53.87 -30.87 -4.33
C ALA A 689 53.59 -31.30 -2.89
N ALA A 690 53.40 -30.35 -1.96
CA ALA A 690 52.97 -30.65 -0.61
C ALA A 690 51.58 -31.30 -0.57
N ALA A 691 50.66 -30.93 -1.48
CA ALA A 691 49.36 -31.58 -1.65
C ALA A 691 49.50 -33.07 -2.02
N LYS A 692 50.52 -33.44 -2.81
CA LYS A 692 50.77 -34.81 -3.29
C LYS A 692 51.50 -35.70 -2.29
N GLU A 693 52.54 -35.20 -1.63
CA GLU A 693 53.40 -36.01 -0.76
C GLU A 693 53.02 -35.92 0.73
N LYS A 694 53.55 -36.85 1.54
CA LYS A 694 53.45 -36.84 3.01
C LYS A 694 54.40 -35.80 3.60
N SER A 695 54.18 -34.54 3.23
CA SER A 695 55.09 -33.42 3.42
C SER A 695 55.36 -33.09 4.88
N THR A 696 56.64 -33.01 5.23
CA THR A 696 57.16 -32.47 6.50
C THR A 696 57.38 -30.95 6.46
N ILE A 697 57.04 -30.25 5.37
CA ILE A 697 57.19 -28.78 5.25
C ILE A 697 56.36 -28.04 6.32
N CYS A 698 55.35 -28.71 6.87
CA CYS A 698 54.52 -28.20 7.97
C CYS A 698 55.08 -28.52 9.38
N ALA A 699 56.35 -28.91 9.51
CA ALA A 699 57.06 -29.14 10.77
C ALA A 699 58.13 -28.05 11.00
N GLY A 700 57.68 -26.89 11.49
CA GLY A 700 58.54 -25.84 12.03
C GLY A 700 58.15 -25.54 13.47
N ASP A 701 59.10 -25.63 14.39
CA ASP A 701 58.86 -25.49 15.83
C ASP A 701 58.56 -24.03 16.22
N CYS A 702 57.42 -23.81 16.88
CA CYS A 702 57.21 -22.60 17.70
C CYS A 702 57.99 -22.74 19.02
N VAL A 703 59.26 -22.35 19.01
CA VAL A 703 60.08 -22.26 20.23
C VAL A 703 59.68 -21.01 21.04
N LEU A 704 59.50 -21.21 22.35
CA LEU A 704 59.26 -20.17 23.35
C LEU A 704 60.40 -19.13 23.38
N ASP A 705 60.06 -17.84 23.23
CA ASP A 705 60.99 -16.74 23.49
C ASP A 705 60.35 -15.66 24.38
N CYS A 706 60.47 -15.87 25.69
CA CYS A 706 60.07 -14.91 26.74
C CYS A 706 61.27 -14.61 27.66
N GLY A 707 62.33 -14.03 27.08
CA GLY A 707 63.59 -13.70 27.75
C GLY A 707 63.54 -12.54 28.77
N GLY A 708 62.65 -12.62 29.77
CA GLY A 708 62.75 -11.86 31.02
C GLY A 708 62.77 -10.32 30.90
N ARG A 709 61.88 -9.73 30.11
CA ARG A 709 61.70 -8.27 30.03
C ARG A 709 60.28 -7.85 30.39
N GLU A 710 60.17 -6.66 30.97
CA GLU A 710 58.90 -6.04 31.36
C GLU A 710 58.03 -5.68 30.14
N CYS A 711 56.72 -5.55 30.35
CA CYS A 711 55.73 -5.37 29.29
C CYS A 711 55.89 -4.02 28.56
N GLY A 712 56.56 -4.04 27.40
CA GLY A 712 56.53 -2.98 26.40
C GLY A 712 55.48 -3.25 25.32
N ILE A 713 54.96 -2.17 24.71
CA ILE A 713 53.83 -2.20 23.75
C ILE A 713 54.11 -3.16 22.57
N GLY A 714 53.49 -4.34 22.59
CA GLY A 714 53.65 -5.38 21.55
C GLY A 714 53.04 -6.73 21.98
N SER A 715 51.84 -7.01 21.50
CA SER A 715 50.95 -8.16 21.80
C SER A 715 51.60 -9.54 21.95
N CYS A 716 51.22 -10.27 23.02
CA CYS A 716 51.17 -11.73 23.05
C CYS A 716 50.00 -12.20 23.95
N GLY A 717 49.36 -13.33 23.62
CA GLY A 717 48.06 -13.72 24.17
C GLY A 717 48.09 -14.54 25.46
N LYS A 718 47.12 -14.26 26.34
CA LYS A 718 46.63 -15.06 27.49
C LYS A 718 47.69 -15.55 28.51
N SER A 719 47.63 -14.91 29.69
CA SER A 719 48.34 -15.24 30.95
C SER A 719 49.83 -14.87 31.06
N CYS A 720 50.11 -13.58 31.27
CA CYS A 720 51.09 -13.10 32.28
C CYS A 720 51.05 -11.55 32.38
N GLY A 721 50.89 -10.99 33.59
CA GLY A 721 51.08 -9.57 33.88
C GLY A 721 49.93 -8.90 34.65
N SER A 722 50.28 -8.11 35.67
CA SER A 722 49.39 -7.16 36.35
C SER A 722 49.60 -5.75 35.78
N CYS A 723 48.52 -5.04 35.44
CA CYS A 723 48.59 -3.62 35.05
C CYS A 723 48.91 -2.73 36.26
N LEU A 724 49.35 -1.49 36.00
CA LEU A 724 49.48 -0.45 37.01
C LEU A 724 48.12 -0.06 37.61
N ASP A 725 48.11 0.50 38.82
CA ASP A 725 46.90 0.99 39.49
C ASP A 725 46.07 1.91 38.57
N GLY A 726 44.75 1.67 38.52
CA GLY A 726 43.82 2.39 37.64
C GLY A 726 43.68 1.84 36.21
N MET A 727 44.34 0.72 35.87
CA MET A 727 44.16 0.03 34.58
C MET A 727 43.79 -1.44 34.74
N ARG A 728 43.01 -1.99 33.78
CA ARG A 728 42.69 -3.43 33.69
C ARG A 728 43.10 -4.00 32.35
N CYS A 729 43.50 -5.28 32.33
CA CYS A 729 43.90 -5.98 31.13
C CYS A 729 42.68 -6.51 30.37
N THR A 730 42.59 -6.18 29.09
CA THR A 730 41.55 -6.65 28.15
C THR A 730 41.86 -8.06 27.61
N LEU A 731 40.87 -8.70 26.98
CA LEU A 731 41.05 -9.99 26.30
C LEU A 731 42.14 -9.94 25.20
N ASP A 732 42.36 -8.77 24.60
CA ASP A 732 43.43 -8.45 23.64
C ASP A 732 44.85 -8.40 24.25
N GLY A 733 44.99 -8.45 25.58
CA GLY A 733 46.24 -8.24 26.29
C GLY A 733 46.66 -6.77 26.45
N LYS A 734 45.74 -5.80 26.32
CA LYS A 734 46.01 -4.37 26.50
C LYS A 734 45.51 -3.87 27.86
N CYS A 735 46.34 -3.17 28.62
CA CYS A 735 45.91 -2.41 29.79
C CYS A 735 45.14 -1.17 29.33
N VAL A 736 43.86 -1.03 29.73
CA VAL A 736 43.02 0.15 29.41
C VAL A 736 42.68 0.94 30.68
N PRO A 737 42.61 2.29 30.62
CA PRO A 737 42.19 3.12 31.76
C PRO A 737 40.71 2.94 32.09
N GLU A 738 40.37 3.03 33.38
CA GLU A 738 38.98 2.87 33.87
C GLU A 738 37.98 3.87 33.24
N CYS A 739 38.44 5.08 32.90
CA CYS A 739 37.65 6.08 32.18
C CYS A 739 37.20 5.66 30.76
N GLU A 740 37.97 4.84 30.05
CA GLU A 740 37.53 4.33 28.74
C GLU A 740 36.39 3.33 28.86
N ARG A 741 36.33 2.60 29.98
CA ARG A 741 35.22 1.70 30.30
C ARG A 741 33.98 2.49 30.68
N TYR A 742 34.09 3.42 31.64
CA TYR A 742 33.00 4.32 32.03
C TYR A 742 32.38 5.00 30.80
N CYS A 743 33.20 5.58 29.93
CA CYS A 743 32.69 6.28 28.76
C CYS A 743 32.15 5.36 27.68
N ARG A 744 32.64 4.11 27.55
CA ARG A 744 31.99 3.12 26.70
C ARG A 744 30.60 2.78 27.24
N GLU A 745 30.49 2.47 28.53
CA GLU A 745 29.22 2.12 29.17
C GLU A 745 28.22 3.29 29.16
N ALA A 746 28.64 4.50 29.49
CA ALA A 746 27.80 5.70 29.45
C ALA A 746 27.31 6.04 28.04
N THR A 747 28.20 6.01 27.02
CA THR A 747 27.79 6.27 25.62
C THR A 747 26.90 5.14 25.07
N CYS A 748 27.12 3.90 25.51
CA CYS A 748 26.27 2.74 25.19
C CYS A 748 24.87 2.83 25.79
N SER A 749 24.75 3.20 27.07
CA SER A 749 23.48 3.22 27.80
C SER A 749 22.61 4.44 27.49
N CYS A 750 23.24 5.56 27.12
CA CYS A 750 22.56 6.85 26.92
C CYS A 750 22.50 7.32 25.47
N GLY A 751 23.18 6.61 24.57
CA GLY A 751 23.17 6.87 23.14
C GLY A 751 23.91 8.14 22.71
N VAL A 752 23.97 8.32 21.40
CA VAL A 752 24.32 9.59 20.74
C VAL A 752 23.19 9.85 19.74
N GLY A 753 22.46 10.94 19.90
CA GLY A 753 21.23 11.25 19.14
C GLY A 753 19.90 11.04 19.90
N GLY A 754 19.95 10.74 21.20
CA GLY A 754 18.79 10.55 22.07
C GLY A 754 18.42 11.78 22.91
N GLY A 755 18.13 12.93 22.28
CA GLY A 755 17.56 14.12 22.93
C GLY A 755 18.48 14.94 23.86
N GLU A 756 19.40 14.30 24.58
CA GLU A 756 20.39 14.95 25.45
C GLU A 756 21.78 14.34 25.28
N ASP A 757 22.54 14.76 24.26
CA ASP A 757 23.95 14.37 24.10
C ASP A 757 24.81 14.98 25.23
N ARG A 758 24.89 14.29 26.37
CA ARG A 758 25.62 14.73 27.58
C ARG A 758 27.14 14.89 27.36
N PHE A 759 27.69 14.22 26.35
CA PHE A 759 29.06 14.39 25.86
C PHE A 759 29.06 14.45 24.32
N ALA A 760 29.77 15.42 23.74
CA ALA A 760 29.80 15.60 22.28
C ALA A 760 30.54 14.48 21.51
N SER A 761 31.23 13.58 22.21
CA SER A 761 31.93 12.40 21.69
C SER A 761 32.37 11.49 22.84
N ARG A 762 32.75 10.24 22.52
CA ARG A 762 33.39 9.33 23.47
C ARG A 762 34.68 9.94 24.02
N GLU A 763 35.43 10.64 23.18
CA GLU A 763 36.67 11.33 23.53
C GLU A 763 36.41 12.46 24.54
N ALA A 764 35.34 13.25 24.35
CA ALA A 764 34.93 14.29 25.29
C ALA A 764 34.51 13.70 26.66
N CYS A 765 33.83 12.54 26.68
CA CYS A 765 33.56 11.82 27.92
C CYS A 765 34.85 11.36 28.60
N VAL A 766 35.77 10.73 27.86
CA VAL A 766 37.01 10.18 28.41
C VAL A 766 37.86 11.31 29.01
N GLU A 767 37.91 12.47 28.35
CA GLU A 767 38.60 13.64 28.87
C GLU A 767 37.92 14.21 30.12
N PHE A 768 36.58 14.33 30.14
CA PHE A 768 35.84 14.71 31.34
C PHE A 768 36.18 13.78 32.53
N CYS A 769 36.09 12.46 32.34
CA CYS A 769 36.39 11.48 33.38
C CYS A 769 37.81 11.63 33.93
N LYS A 770 38.82 11.83 33.07
CA LYS A 770 40.21 12.11 33.52
C LYS A 770 40.31 13.40 34.33
N THR A 771 39.67 14.48 33.87
CA THR A 771 39.74 15.78 34.55
C THR A 771 39.06 15.77 35.91
N THR A 772 37.92 15.10 36.05
CA THR A 772 37.15 15.06 37.31
C THR A 772 37.77 14.09 38.33
N THR A 773 38.33 12.96 37.88
CA THR A 773 39.07 12.04 38.77
C THR A 773 40.42 12.59 39.23
N GLY A 774 41.12 13.35 38.39
CA GLY A 774 42.41 13.97 38.73
C GLY A 774 42.33 15.12 39.75
N ALA A 775 41.13 15.60 40.09
CA ALA A 775 40.93 16.74 40.99
C ALA A 775 40.68 16.37 42.46
N ILE A 776 40.55 15.09 42.80
CA ILE A 776 40.16 14.63 44.14
C ILE A 776 41.36 13.94 44.83
N PRO A 777 41.76 14.34 46.05
CA PRO A 777 42.79 13.64 46.81
C PRO A 777 42.41 12.17 47.08
N SER A 778 43.39 11.27 47.05
CA SER A 778 43.21 9.81 47.08
C SER A 778 42.79 9.25 48.45
N THR A 779 41.60 9.62 48.93
CA THR A 779 40.86 8.93 49.98
C THR A 779 39.63 8.23 49.38
N THR A 780 39.11 7.22 50.09
CA THR A 780 38.30 6.09 49.58
C THR A 780 37.04 6.41 48.75
N GLY A 781 36.52 7.63 48.76
CA GLY A 781 35.22 7.97 48.13
C GLY A 781 35.20 8.01 46.60
N VAL A 782 36.33 8.10 45.89
CA VAL A 782 36.33 8.21 44.40
C VAL A 782 35.85 6.92 43.74
N ALA A 783 36.22 5.76 44.30
CA ALA A 783 35.77 4.46 43.80
C ALA A 783 34.25 4.26 44.02
N GLU A 784 33.73 4.72 45.16
CA GLU A 784 32.30 4.64 45.50
C GLU A 784 31.46 5.59 44.63
N GLN A 785 31.94 6.82 44.39
CA GLN A 785 31.31 7.75 43.45
C GLN A 785 31.30 7.20 42.02
N MET A 786 32.43 6.67 41.54
CA MET A 786 32.50 6.09 40.20
C MET A 786 31.58 4.86 40.06
N GLN A 787 31.50 4.00 41.07
CA GLN A 787 30.56 2.86 41.08
C GLN A 787 29.09 3.32 41.11
N CYS A 788 28.76 4.40 41.81
CA CYS A 788 27.41 4.97 41.80
C CYS A 788 27.02 5.51 40.41
N VAL A 789 27.93 6.24 39.74
CA VAL A 789 27.68 6.75 38.39
C VAL A 789 27.61 5.61 37.36
N LEU A 790 28.47 4.59 37.47
CA LEU A 790 28.38 3.36 36.66
C LEU A 790 27.07 2.60 36.92
N TRP A 791 26.59 2.54 38.16
CA TRP A 791 25.32 1.93 38.51
C TRP A 791 24.13 2.68 37.91
N GLN A 792 24.11 4.02 37.95
CA GLN A 792 23.06 4.82 37.30
C GLN A 792 23.07 4.67 35.77
N ALA A 793 24.25 4.67 35.15
CA ALA A 793 24.40 4.38 33.71
C ALA A 793 23.98 2.94 33.37
N GLY A 794 24.16 1.98 34.29
CA GLY A 794 23.66 0.61 34.16
C GLY A 794 22.13 0.53 34.28
N ASN A 795 21.52 1.27 35.21
CA ASN A 795 20.07 1.32 35.40
C ASN A 795 19.36 1.91 34.18
N ALA A 796 19.92 2.98 33.59
CA ALA A 796 19.36 3.64 32.41
C ALA A 796 19.16 2.71 31.20
N LYS A 797 19.97 1.64 31.12
CA LYS A 797 19.94 0.62 30.06
C LYS A 797 18.82 -0.40 30.23
N ASN A 798 18.35 -0.60 31.46
CA ASN A 798 17.40 -1.67 31.82
C ASN A 798 15.96 -1.16 32.05
N ALA A 799 15.74 0.15 31.95
CA ALA A 799 14.47 0.78 32.25
C ALA A 799 13.74 1.25 30.99
N ASP A 800 12.46 1.64 31.13
CA ASP A 800 11.67 2.20 30.05
C ASP A 800 12.20 3.58 29.57
N ALA A 801 11.60 4.12 28.50
CA ALA A 801 12.07 5.34 27.86
C ALA A 801 12.09 6.59 28.78
N GLU A 802 11.20 6.68 29.77
CA GLU A 802 11.18 7.80 30.72
C GLU A 802 12.23 7.61 31.83
N LEU A 803 12.37 6.40 32.36
CA LEU A 803 13.40 6.08 33.36
C LEU A 803 14.83 6.07 32.79
N SER A 804 15.00 5.71 31.51
CA SER A 804 16.27 5.78 30.77
C SER A 804 16.81 7.22 30.77
N THR A 805 15.95 8.20 30.45
CA THR A 805 16.28 9.63 30.49
C THR A 805 16.79 10.07 31.87
N TYR A 806 16.15 9.59 32.95
CA TYR A 806 16.54 9.92 34.32
C TYR A 806 17.86 9.27 34.76
N GLY A 807 18.05 7.98 34.45
CA GLY A 807 19.31 7.28 34.73
C GLY A 807 20.50 7.89 33.98
N CYS A 808 20.28 8.33 32.75
CA CYS A 808 21.28 9.04 31.95
C CYS A 808 21.58 10.46 32.44
N ALA A 809 20.58 11.18 32.96
CA ALA A 809 20.80 12.46 33.60
C ALA A 809 21.71 12.32 34.84
N LEU A 810 21.54 11.26 35.62
CA LEU A 810 22.35 10.92 36.80
C LEU A 810 23.71 10.27 36.48
N GLY A 811 23.84 9.58 35.34
CA GLY A 811 25.10 9.01 34.86
C GLY A 811 26.08 10.03 34.24
N GLY A 812 25.62 11.27 33.99
CA GLY A 812 26.40 12.35 33.39
C GLY A 812 26.93 13.40 34.37
N PRO A 813 27.60 14.48 33.87
CA PRO A 813 28.28 15.48 34.70
C PRO A 813 27.40 16.18 35.75
N GLN A 814 26.09 16.32 35.48
CA GLN A 814 25.12 16.95 36.38
C GLN A 814 24.57 16.01 37.45
N GLY A 815 24.79 14.69 37.33
CA GLY A 815 24.40 13.71 38.34
C GLY A 815 25.36 13.62 39.53
N TRP A 816 26.58 14.14 39.37
CA TRP A 816 27.62 14.10 40.41
C TRP A 816 27.18 14.63 41.79
N PRO A 817 26.36 15.72 41.90
CA PRO A 817 25.82 16.19 43.17
C PRO A 817 24.64 15.36 43.71
N ALA A 818 23.89 14.66 42.84
CA ALA A 818 22.77 13.81 43.25
C ALA A 818 23.24 12.51 43.92
N CYS A 819 24.47 12.08 43.62
CA CYS A 819 25.18 10.98 44.30
C CYS A 819 25.69 11.35 45.70
N THR A 820 24.97 12.19 46.45
CA THR A 820 25.36 12.62 47.82
C THR A 820 24.55 11.90 48.91
N THR A 821 23.21 11.92 48.88
CA THR A 821 22.36 11.15 49.82
C THR A 821 21.03 10.72 49.21
N TRP A 822 20.42 9.65 49.76
CA TRP A 822 19.06 9.22 49.40
C TRP A 822 18.00 10.30 49.62
N CYS A 823 18.15 11.13 50.65
CA CYS A 823 17.19 12.20 50.94
C CYS A 823 17.18 13.32 49.90
N SER A 824 18.35 13.65 49.32
CA SER A 824 18.41 14.61 48.21
C SER A 824 17.60 14.13 47.00
N SER A 825 17.63 12.82 46.70
CA SER A 825 16.82 12.22 45.64
C SER A 825 15.32 12.21 45.99
N TYR A 826 14.96 11.91 47.23
CA TYR A 826 13.58 11.95 47.69
C TYR A 826 12.98 13.36 47.61
N CYS A 827 13.70 14.37 48.09
CA CYS A 827 13.20 15.75 48.14
C CYS A 827 13.11 16.42 46.77
N ALA A 828 13.98 16.07 45.82
CA ALA A 828 13.83 16.49 44.43
C ALA A 828 12.50 16.00 43.82
N VAL A 829 12.20 14.70 43.97
CA VAL A 829 10.94 14.11 43.46
C VAL A 829 9.71 14.63 44.21
N ALA A 830 9.84 14.88 45.53
CA ALA A 830 8.78 15.50 46.33
C ALA A 830 8.45 16.91 45.84
N ALA A 831 9.46 17.75 45.61
CA ALA A 831 9.28 19.11 45.14
C ALA A 831 8.70 19.18 43.71
N GLU A 832 9.09 18.27 42.82
CA GLU A 832 8.59 18.20 41.45
C GLU A 832 7.13 17.75 41.38
N ASN A 833 6.80 16.62 42.03
CA ASN A 833 5.49 15.96 41.84
C ASN A 833 4.44 16.39 42.87
N CYS A 834 4.89 16.88 44.02
CA CYS A 834 4.08 17.14 45.20
C CYS A 834 4.51 18.44 45.88
N SER A 835 4.63 19.53 45.13
CA SER A 835 5.22 20.80 45.58
C SER A 835 4.57 21.47 46.80
N THR A 836 3.39 21.00 47.23
CA THR A 836 2.68 21.45 48.45
C THR A 836 2.92 20.56 49.68
N LEU A 837 3.71 19.48 49.55
CA LEU A 837 3.91 18.48 50.60
C LEU A 837 4.89 18.95 51.68
N TYR A 838 5.84 19.80 51.28
CA TYR A 838 6.83 20.44 52.14
C TYR A 838 6.88 21.93 51.81
N ALA A 839 7.13 22.77 52.83
CA ALA A 839 7.18 24.23 52.63
C ALA A 839 8.40 24.67 51.79
N ASP A 840 9.51 23.96 51.95
CA ASP A 840 10.76 24.15 51.21
C ASP A 840 11.60 22.85 51.25
N ASN A 841 12.76 22.87 50.59
CA ASN A 841 13.65 21.71 50.52
C ASN A 841 14.28 21.35 51.88
N ASP A 842 14.52 22.32 52.76
CA ASP A 842 15.13 22.06 54.06
C ASP A 842 14.12 21.37 55.00
N ALA A 843 12.86 21.79 54.96
CA ALA A 843 11.75 21.10 55.63
C ALA A 843 11.59 19.65 55.11
N CYS A 844 11.79 19.42 53.81
CA CYS A 844 11.80 18.06 53.27
C CYS A 844 13.00 17.23 53.74
N MET A 845 14.22 17.78 53.70
CA MET A 845 15.43 17.07 54.08
C MET A 845 15.43 16.68 55.56
N ASN A 846 15.08 17.63 56.44
CA ASN A 846 14.95 17.39 57.89
C ASN A 846 13.92 16.30 58.22
N GLU A 847 12.84 16.22 57.45
CA GLU A 847 11.83 15.18 57.63
C GLU A 847 12.30 13.82 57.07
N CYS A 848 12.95 13.84 55.92
CA CYS A 848 13.45 12.65 55.25
C CYS A 848 14.49 11.88 56.09
N GLU A 849 15.32 12.57 56.87
CA GLU A 849 16.26 11.95 57.81
C GLU A 849 15.56 11.11 58.89
N ASN A 850 14.26 11.31 59.13
CA ASN A 850 13.46 10.48 60.05
C ASN A 850 12.84 9.24 59.39
N PHE A 851 12.95 9.07 58.06
CA PHE A 851 12.42 7.90 57.36
C PHE A 851 13.41 6.73 57.39
N PRO A 852 13.02 5.54 57.90
CA PRO A 852 13.85 4.35 57.86
C PRO A 852 14.35 4.01 56.45
N LEU A 853 15.66 3.82 56.31
CA LEU A 853 16.25 3.16 55.14
C LEU A 853 16.20 1.65 55.36
N ASP A 854 15.62 0.92 54.40
CA ASP A 854 15.82 -0.54 54.33
C ASP A 854 17.06 -0.84 53.49
N GLU A 855 18.18 -1.12 54.15
CA GLU A 855 19.46 -1.46 53.49
C GLU A 855 19.42 -2.84 52.79
N SER A 856 18.41 -3.67 53.05
CA SER A 856 18.26 -4.99 52.41
C SER A 856 17.53 -4.93 51.06
N ALA A 857 16.80 -3.84 50.78
CA ALA A 857 16.03 -3.64 49.56
C ALA A 857 16.87 -3.07 48.40
N VAL A 858 17.87 -3.84 47.93
CA VAL A 858 18.78 -3.44 46.83
C VAL A 858 18.13 -3.58 45.43
N ASN A 859 16.95 -4.20 45.33
CA ASN A 859 16.21 -4.35 44.08
C ASN A 859 14.86 -3.63 44.16
N LEU A 860 14.56 -2.75 43.20
CA LEU A 860 13.41 -1.83 43.23
C LEU A 860 12.14 -2.36 42.55
N ASP A 861 12.11 -3.64 42.15
CA ASP A 861 10.87 -4.33 41.78
C ASP A 861 9.96 -4.48 43.02
N PHE A 862 9.15 -3.44 43.26
CA PHE A 862 8.12 -3.32 44.30
C PHE A 862 8.54 -3.89 45.67
N PRO A 863 9.22 -3.10 46.54
CA PRO A 863 9.50 -3.55 47.91
C PRO A 863 8.21 -3.97 48.62
N THR A 864 8.28 -5.08 49.36
CA THR A 864 7.13 -5.69 50.03
C THR A 864 6.41 -4.69 50.94
N LYS A 865 5.08 -4.60 50.78
CA LYS A 865 4.17 -3.50 51.22
C LYS A 865 4.02 -3.26 52.74
N SER A 866 4.99 -3.61 53.57
CA SER A 866 4.82 -3.74 55.03
C SER A 866 5.72 -2.86 55.90
N ALA A 867 6.55 -1.99 55.32
CA ALA A 867 7.41 -1.08 56.09
C ALA A 867 7.33 0.37 55.59
N ASP A 868 7.26 1.30 56.54
CA ASP A 868 7.23 2.75 56.32
C ASP A 868 8.65 3.28 56.05
N THR A 869 9.21 2.91 54.89
CA THR A 869 10.60 3.21 54.49
C THR A 869 10.68 4.34 53.49
N LEU A 870 11.86 4.97 53.38
CA LEU A 870 12.14 5.99 52.39
C LEU A 870 11.90 5.48 50.95
N GLN A 871 12.28 4.22 50.67
CA GLN A 871 12.08 3.60 49.37
C GLN A 871 10.59 3.45 49.01
N CYS A 872 9.75 3.06 49.97
CA CYS A 872 8.31 2.94 49.79
C CYS A 872 7.68 4.31 49.47
N ARG A 873 8.03 5.34 50.26
CA ARG A 873 7.57 6.73 50.10
C ARG A 873 7.99 7.32 48.76
N LEU A 874 9.21 7.07 48.31
CA LEU A 874 9.71 7.48 47.00
C LEU A 874 8.93 6.84 45.85
N GLY A 875 8.48 5.59 45.99
CA GLY A 875 7.60 4.92 45.03
C GLY A 875 6.25 5.63 44.88
N TYR A 876 5.63 6.03 45.99
CA TYR A 876 4.40 6.83 45.95
C TYR A 876 4.64 8.22 45.33
N LEU A 877 5.69 8.94 45.68
CA LEU A 877 6.00 10.25 45.08
C LEU A 877 6.24 10.17 43.57
N LYS A 878 6.82 9.09 43.05
CA LYS A 878 6.92 8.86 41.59
C LYS A 878 5.55 8.66 40.94
N SER A 879 4.68 7.90 41.60
CA SER A 879 3.30 7.63 41.14
C SER A 879 2.40 8.88 41.12
N ALA A 880 2.79 9.94 41.85
CA ALA A 880 2.02 11.17 41.98
C ALA A 880 1.86 11.98 40.68
N LYS A 881 2.67 11.75 39.64
CA LYS A 881 2.39 12.34 38.31
C LYS A 881 1.07 11.86 37.71
N VAL A 882 0.61 10.65 38.07
CA VAL A 882 -0.63 10.05 37.53
C VAL A 882 -1.80 10.25 38.48
N THR A 883 -1.60 10.08 39.80
CA THR A 883 -2.66 10.20 40.82
C THR A 883 -2.26 11.10 42.01
N PRO A 884 -2.03 12.42 41.80
CA PRO A 884 -1.47 13.30 42.84
C PRO A 884 -2.27 13.29 44.15
N ALA A 885 -3.61 13.29 44.04
CA ALA A 885 -4.53 13.34 45.18
C ALA A 885 -4.43 12.13 46.13
N PHE A 886 -3.94 10.99 45.66
CA PHE A 886 -3.72 9.79 46.47
C PHE A 886 -2.25 9.63 46.85
N SER A 887 -1.36 9.84 45.86
CA SER A 887 0.06 9.52 45.97
C SER A 887 0.89 10.58 46.72
N CYS A 888 0.52 11.88 46.66
CA CYS A 888 1.23 12.89 47.44
C CYS A 888 1.02 12.74 48.96
N PRO A 889 -0.22 12.56 49.47
CA PRO A 889 -0.44 12.24 50.89
C PRO A 889 0.25 10.94 51.33
N ALA A 890 0.29 9.93 50.46
CA ALA A 890 0.97 8.65 50.74
C ALA A 890 2.50 8.78 50.83
N GLY A 891 3.11 9.65 50.01
CA GLY A 891 4.55 9.94 50.09
C GLY A 891 4.94 10.71 51.35
N GLY A 892 4.10 11.66 51.79
CA GLY A 892 4.38 12.56 52.90
C GLY A 892 4.05 12.04 54.31
N THR A 893 4.38 12.86 55.31
CA THR A 893 4.35 12.51 56.75
C THR A 893 2.96 12.15 57.26
N THR A 894 1.93 12.76 56.70
CA THR A 894 0.53 12.66 57.11
C THR A 894 -0.22 11.50 56.48
N GLY A 895 0.50 10.53 55.89
CA GLY A 895 -0.03 9.36 55.19
C GLY A 895 -0.82 8.38 56.07
N THR A 896 -1.97 8.82 56.57
CA THR A 896 -3.09 7.97 56.97
C THR A 896 -4.10 7.91 55.84
N ALA A 897 -4.50 6.70 55.42
CA ALA A 897 -5.61 6.53 54.50
C ALA A 897 -6.93 7.03 55.13
N SER A 898 -7.99 7.14 54.34
CA SER A 898 -9.31 7.60 54.80
C SER A 898 -9.98 6.70 55.86
N ASP A 899 -9.40 5.52 56.14
CA ASP A 899 -9.80 4.60 57.22
C ASP A 899 -8.94 4.71 58.49
N GLY A 900 -7.90 5.54 58.50
CA GLY A 900 -6.98 5.74 59.62
C GLY A 900 -5.76 4.82 59.65
N SER A 901 -5.58 3.90 58.69
CA SER A 901 -4.36 3.09 58.55
C SER A 901 -3.20 3.90 57.97
N LYS A 902 -1.95 3.64 58.39
CA LYS A 902 -0.78 4.27 57.75
C LYS A 902 -0.53 3.64 56.38
N VAL A 903 -0.36 4.47 55.34
CA VAL A 903 -0.37 4.03 53.92
C VAL A 903 0.83 3.13 53.54
N CYS A 904 1.88 3.09 54.36
CA CYS A 904 3.03 2.18 54.19
C CYS A 904 2.99 0.95 55.12
N THR A 905 1.91 0.72 55.88
CA THR A 905 1.73 -0.46 56.75
C THR A 905 0.48 -1.25 56.37
N GLY A 906 0.53 -1.93 55.22
CA GLY A 906 -0.40 -3.00 54.87
C GLY A 906 -1.57 -2.59 53.97
N LEU A 907 -1.63 -3.25 52.81
CA LEU A 907 -2.84 -3.60 52.08
C LEU A 907 -2.93 -5.14 52.10
#